data_AF-A0A6M0BMI4-F1
#
_entry.id   AF-A0A6M0BMI4-F1
#
_cell.length_a   1.000
_cell.length_b   1.000
_cell.length_c   1.000
_cell.angle_alpha   90.00
_cell.angle_beta   90.00
_cell.angle_gamma   90.00
#
_symmetry.space_group_name_H-M   'P 1'
#
loop_
_entity.id
_entity.type
_entity.pdbx_description
1 polymer ?
#
loop_
_entity_poly.entity_id
_entity_poly.type
_entity_poly.pdbx_seq_one_letter_code
_entity_poly.pdbx_strand_id
1 'polypeptide(L)'
;MKIKKFLNLTFYSIFLAWNLTFLGSVYFWILPTIGWSLIEDTLSGLIPSQFLITFIGIVAIPTIFTIIGGWHFRKQPLQLFRLFYGVEAPLFLLCLLRFFVLRELTQASTLILATIFISIIAFALEMLYGYANRNKLVSWLQMFAHSLMLLTGLYVGVLLLFYAVPVSVMLVREFFSFYWLQGIISELTYSPGYVFTLLLFLFVLALTTTLFVFMPSALASLYVNSGQRILRTFANQHGHQRTFQGIIAVITAWMILFVSFQQQPQVVAFQMLDLPVRNESDRQELLANSNLIKDGLVNAYLSSYRYLSTAARSNQIRIMYRSTFGLPESINQTLQDYFNHLMSPFLYKGDDKDKQKAAKLYSDFFDTPIQKAEQKAIINAIQSTANLDEVKAGLLNIGEQKVWLKNQEITVKENRDWADIELYEIYENQTFEPQENLYYFTLPESAVITGIWLGDTDNRAQRFPFKVSPRGAAQKVYNSQVRRERPVDPALLEKVGPRQYRLRAFPVPAKLSVRERKTNPDRPTQMHLWLTYQVMAKDNSFALPKLREKRNIYWNKNTKRIYNTKSVRGDREAWLPSSLTAVTQTTAQQHQINFANGYQISAQPLVTRERFLPESERFAVVVDTSYSMRAKTKELKQNIDWLVANGLGDLSFSNGDADIYLTNVGFPPERIDDISQFDAEKVTFFGTLQYKEMLEQFLQLRGDTRYNGLILVTDEGSYELSDDTQEMPNLSTPLWMLHLGAMPPAYDDATLKLMQKSGGGVATKLTEVFQQVTAKSKLGKSVVSVADGYAWFMEKKSGGEIIEDNFAPLAAQKLVLGLSKKMNLETLEELDAIHAIAKTYKIVTPYSSMIVL
;
A
#
# COMPACT_ATOMS: atom_id res chain seq x y z
N MET A 1 1.53 -50.01 46.18
CA MET A 1 2.87 -49.93 45.54
C MET A 1 2.84 -50.05 44.01
N LYS A 2 1.98 -50.90 43.40
CA LYS A 2 1.89 -51.10 41.93
C LYS A 2 1.37 -49.87 41.15
N ILE A 3 0.35 -49.17 41.66
CA ILE A 3 -0.27 -48.00 40.98
C ILE A 3 0.70 -46.81 40.86
N LYS A 4 1.47 -46.49 41.90
CA LYS A 4 2.45 -45.39 41.88
C LYS A 4 3.59 -45.65 40.89
N LYS A 5 4.07 -46.90 40.79
CA LYS A 5 5.08 -47.29 39.79
C LYS A 5 4.53 -47.18 38.37
N PHE A 6 3.29 -47.62 38.14
CA PHE A 6 2.60 -47.48 36.87
C PHE A 6 2.47 -46.00 36.45
N LEU A 7 1.92 -45.13 37.30
CA LEU A 7 1.79 -43.70 37.01
C LEU A 7 3.12 -43.00 36.73
N ASN A 8 4.15 -43.31 37.51
CA ASN A 8 5.50 -42.77 37.29
C ASN A 8 6.07 -43.19 35.93
N LEU A 9 5.86 -44.44 35.52
CA LEU A 9 6.27 -44.93 34.22
C LEU A 9 5.51 -44.23 33.09
N THR A 10 4.19 -44.05 33.25
CA THR A 10 3.34 -43.33 32.29
C THR A 10 3.80 -41.88 32.10
N PHE A 11 4.02 -41.13 33.19
CA PHE A 11 4.48 -39.73 33.10
C PHE A 11 5.83 -39.59 32.41
N TYR A 12 6.77 -40.48 32.74
CA TYR A 12 8.09 -40.51 32.11
C TYR A 12 8.00 -40.83 30.61
N SER A 13 7.16 -41.81 30.24
CA SER A 13 6.96 -42.24 28.86
C SER A 13 6.31 -41.15 28.01
N ILE A 14 5.29 -40.46 28.54
CA ILE A 14 4.62 -39.34 27.86
C ILE A 14 5.63 -38.22 27.57
N PHE A 15 6.42 -37.81 28.56
CA PHE A 15 7.41 -36.75 28.40
C PHE A 15 8.43 -37.08 27.30
N LEU A 16 9.00 -38.28 27.33
CA LEU A 16 9.99 -38.71 26.35
C LEU A 16 9.41 -38.88 24.94
N ALA A 17 8.25 -39.53 24.82
CA ALA A 17 7.64 -39.78 23.51
C ALA A 17 7.30 -38.46 22.79
N TRP A 18 6.78 -37.48 23.52
CA TRP A 18 6.49 -36.17 22.94
C TRP A 18 7.74 -35.36 22.62
N ASN A 19 8.73 -35.31 23.50
CA ASN A 19 9.99 -34.60 23.21
C ASN A 19 10.70 -35.20 21.98
N LEU A 20 10.71 -36.52 21.83
CA LEU A 20 11.24 -37.17 20.62
C LEU A 20 10.44 -36.77 19.37
N THR A 21 9.11 -36.71 19.47
CA THR A 21 8.23 -36.31 18.37
C THR A 21 8.40 -34.84 17.99
N PHE A 22 8.55 -33.94 18.97
CA PHE A 22 8.77 -32.52 18.75
C PHE A 22 10.16 -32.26 18.14
N LEU A 23 11.21 -32.85 18.72
CA LEU A 23 12.56 -32.76 18.14
C LEU A 23 12.60 -33.35 16.72
N GLY A 24 11.95 -34.48 16.50
CA GLY A 24 11.84 -35.08 15.18
C GLY A 24 11.16 -34.15 14.17
N SER A 25 9.98 -33.62 14.52
CA SER A 25 9.24 -32.67 13.69
C SER A 25 10.03 -31.39 13.40
N VAL A 26 10.73 -30.85 14.41
CA VAL A 26 11.50 -29.62 14.27
C VAL A 26 12.73 -29.82 13.39
N TYR A 27 13.56 -30.83 13.69
CA TYR A 27 14.87 -30.98 13.04
C TYR A 27 14.80 -31.71 11.69
N PHE A 28 13.85 -32.64 11.50
CA PHE A 28 13.73 -33.37 10.23
C PHE A 28 12.72 -32.75 9.26
N TRP A 29 11.78 -31.93 9.74
CA TRP A 29 10.75 -31.33 8.88
C TRP A 29 10.82 -29.81 8.85
N ILE A 30 10.51 -29.12 9.95
CA ILE A 30 10.36 -27.66 9.98
C ILE A 30 11.67 -26.92 9.61
N LEU A 31 12.80 -27.30 10.23
CA LEU A 31 14.08 -26.62 10.05
C LEU A 31 14.63 -26.77 8.62
N PRO A 32 14.66 -27.96 7.99
CA PRO A 32 15.08 -28.10 6.59
C PRO A 32 14.16 -27.42 5.58
N THR A 33 12.84 -27.40 5.81
CA THR A 33 11.89 -26.87 4.80
C THR A 33 11.73 -25.36 4.86
N ILE A 34 11.77 -24.76 6.06
CA ILE A 34 11.46 -23.33 6.26
C ILE A 34 12.67 -22.54 6.79
N GLY A 35 13.54 -23.17 7.57
CA GLY A 35 14.56 -22.45 8.34
C GLY A 35 15.58 -21.70 7.49
N TRP A 36 16.09 -22.33 6.42
CA TRP A 36 17.11 -21.71 5.58
C TRP A 36 16.57 -20.50 4.81
N SER A 37 15.41 -20.65 4.16
CA SER A 37 14.78 -19.54 3.42
C SER A 37 14.39 -18.40 4.34
N LEU A 38 13.84 -18.68 5.52
CA LEU A 38 13.44 -17.66 6.48
C LEU A 38 14.61 -16.79 6.95
N ILE A 39 15.79 -17.39 7.19
CA ILE A 39 16.99 -16.66 7.60
C ILE A 39 17.48 -15.75 6.47
N GLU A 40 17.55 -16.26 5.24
CA GLU A 40 17.95 -15.49 4.05
C GLU A 40 17.00 -14.31 3.79
N ASP A 41 15.69 -14.55 3.89
CA ASP A 41 14.64 -13.55 3.69
C ASP A 41 14.62 -12.49 4.81
N THR A 42 14.92 -12.87 6.05
CA THR A 42 15.06 -11.92 7.16
C THR A 42 16.30 -11.04 6.99
N LEU A 43 17.43 -11.63 6.55
CA LEU A 43 18.68 -10.88 6.32
C LEU A 43 18.58 -9.94 5.11
N SER A 44 17.78 -10.28 4.11
CA SER A 44 17.49 -9.42 2.95
C SER A 44 16.41 -8.36 3.23
N GLY A 45 15.75 -8.39 4.40
CA GLY A 45 14.75 -7.42 4.82
C GLY A 45 13.35 -7.67 4.26
N LEU A 46 13.09 -8.85 3.71
CA LEU A 46 11.79 -9.25 3.15
C LEU A 46 10.79 -9.64 4.25
N ILE A 47 11.27 -10.27 5.33
CA ILE A 47 10.45 -10.72 6.46
C ILE A 47 10.88 -9.99 7.75
N PRO A 48 9.94 -9.52 8.59
CA PRO A 48 10.26 -8.92 9.88
C PRO A 48 11.01 -9.87 10.82
N SER A 49 12.00 -9.34 11.55
CA SER A 49 12.83 -10.12 12.50
C SER A 49 12.05 -10.82 13.63
N GLN A 50 10.81 -10.39 13.89
CA GLN A 50 9.93 -11.01 14.88
C GLN A 50 9.59 -12.47 14.53
N PHE A 51 9.50 -12.82 13.25
CA PHE A 51 9.25 -14.21 12.81
C PHE A 51 10.48 -15.09 13.01
N LEU A 52 11.68 -14.54 12.81
CA LEU A 52 12.92 -15.25 13.12
C LEU A 52 13.02 -15.56 14.62
N ILE A 53 12.65 -14.63 15.50
CA ILE A 53 12.60 -14.88 16.95
C ILE A 53 11.60 -16.00 17.28
N THR A 54 10.42 -15.97 16.66
CA THR A 54 9.40 -17.00 16.88
C THR A 54 9.87 -18.37 16.38
N PHE A 55 10.53 -18.42 15.22
CA PHE A 55 11.13 -19.63 14.65
C PHE A 55 12.25 -20.20 15.52
N ILE A 56 13.14 -19.33 16.03
CA ILE A 56 14.15 -19.72 17.02
C ILE A 56 13.46 -20.33 18.24
N GLY A 57 12.33 -19.77 18.69
CA GLY A 57 11.48 -20.35 19.74
C GLY A 57 11.03 -21.78 19.41
N ILE A 58 10.47 -22.01 18.22
CA ILE A 58 10.02 -23.35 17.76
C ILE A 58 11.16 -24.38 17.85
N VAL A 59 12.40 -23.99 17.52
CA VAL A 59 13.56 -24.89 17.60
C VAL A 59 14.10 -25.05 19.03
N ALA A 60 14.20 -23.94 19.75
CA ALA A 60 14.85 -23.88 21.05
C ALA A 60 14.00 -24.53 22.15
N ILE A 61 12.67 -24.37 22.12
CA ILE A 61 11.77 -24.82 23.19
C ILE A 61 11.90 -26.35 23.42
N PRO A 62 11.63 -27.24 22.45
CA PRO A 62 11.76 -28.68 22.70
C PRO A 62 13.18 -29.08 23.13
N THR A 63 14.19 -28.44 22.54
CA THR A 63 15.61 -28.69 22.84
C THR A 63 15.94 -28.35 24.30
N ILE A 64 15.58 -27.15 24.76
CA ILE A 64 15.85 -26.67 26.12
C ILE A 64 15.09 -27.50 27.14
N PHE A 65 13.81 -27.78 26.91
CA PHE A 65 12.99 -28.52 27.87
C PHE A 65 13.35 -30.01 27.94
N THR A 66 13.80 -30.63 26.84
CA THR A 66 14.43 -31.96 26.89
C THR A 66 15.66 -31.96 27.81
N ILE A 67 16.54 -30.97 27.67
CA ILE A 67 17.77 -30.86 28.49
C ILE A 67 17.42 -30.63 29.96
N ILE A 68 16.52 -29.68 30.26
CA ILE A 68 16.09 -29.37 31.63
C ILE A 68 15.42 -30.59 32.27
N GLY A 69 14.54 -31.28 31.55
CA GLY A 69 13.88 -32.49 32.03
C GLY A 69 14.88 -33.61 32.33
N GLY A 70 15.84 -33.83 31.42
CA GLY A 70 16.89 -34.85 31.56
C GLY A 70 17.92 -34.55 32.65
N TRP A 71 18.19 -33.28 32.94
CA TRP A 71 19.18 -32.89 33.94
C TRP A 71 18.58 -32.66 35.34
N HIS A 72 17.52 -31.86 35.44
CA HIS A 72 16.98 -31.39 36.72
C HIS A 72 15.86 -32.28 37.27
N PHE A 73 14.98 -32.79 36.40
CA PHE A 73 13.76 -33.51 36.81
C PHE A 73 13.77 -35.03 36.54
N ARG A 74 14.91 -35.61 36.12
CA ARG A 74 15.03 -37.02 35.71
C ARG A 74 14.47 -38.04 36.73
N LYS A 75 14.61 -37.77 38.03
CA LYS A 75 14.13 -38.65 39.11
C LYS A 75 12.73 -38.28 39.62
N GLN A 76 12.10 -37.26 39.04
CA GLN A 76 10.83 -36.68 39.48
C GLN A 76 9.78 -36.75 38.36
N PRO A 77 9.20 -37.93 38.10
CA PRO A 77 8.31 -38.15 36.96
C PRO A 77 7.09 -37.24 36.94
N LEU A 78 6.56 -36.87 38.11
CA LEU A 78 5.45 -35.90 38.21
C LEU A 78 5.87 -34.49 37.74
N GLN A 79 7.11 -34.06 38.00
CA GLN A 79 7.58 -32.76 37.51
C GLN A 79 7.85 -32.79 36.01
N LEU A 80 8.28 -33.91 35.44
CA LEU A 80 8.38 -34.06 33.98
C LEU A 80 7.02 -33.89 33.29
N PHE A 81 5.97 -34.49 33.87
CA PHE A 81 4.60 -34.29 33.39
C PHE A 81 4.16 -32.82 33.47
N ARG A 82 4.44 -32.14 34.60
CA ARG A 82 4.13 -30.71 34.78
C ARG A 82 4.93 -29.81 33.84
N LEU A 83 6.19 -30.16 33.56
CA LEU A 83 7.06 -29.41 32.66
C LEU A 83 6.51 -29.45 31.23
N PHE A 84 6.11 -30.64 30.77
CA PHE A 84 5.55 -30.80 29.44
C PHE A 84 4.22 -30.07 29.28
N TYR A 85 3.20 -30.44 30.08
CA TYR A 85 1.85 -29.92 29.91
C TYR A 85 1.67 -28.48 30.39
N GLY A 86 2.48 -28.02 31.35
CA GLY A 86 2.37 -26.69 31.94
C GLY A 86 3.29 -25.64 31.31
N VAL A 87 4.36 -26.05 30.62
CA VAL A 87 5.37 -25.13 30.08
C VAL A 87 5.68 -25.42 28.61
N GLU A 88 6.23 -26.59 28.30
CA GLU A 88 6.77 -26.89 26.97
C GLU A 88 5.68 -26.87 25.88
N ALA A 89 4.61 -27.67 26.05
CA ALA A 89 3.56 -27.78 25.05
C ALA A 89 2.77 -26.47 24.84
N PRO A 90 2.34 -25.74 25.89
CA PRO A 90 1.70 -24.43 25.72
C PRO A 90 2.60 -23.40 25.04
N LEU A 91 3.90 -23.36 25.40
CA LEU A 91 4.84 -22.40 24.82
C LEU A 91 5.14 -22.73 23.36
N PHE A 92 5.32 -24.01 23.04
CA PHE A 92 5.49 -24.48 21.66
C PHE A 92 4.24 -24.16 20.82
N LEU A 93 3.04 -24.39 21.37
CA LEU A 93 1.78 -24.03 20.72
C LEU A 93 1.66 -22.52 20.48
N LEU A 94 2.03 -21.67 21.44
CA LEU A 94 2.05 -20.22 21.25
C LEU A 94 2.99 -19.80 20.10
N CYS A 95 4.17 -20.42 20.00
CA CYS A 95 5.09 -20.15 18.89
C CYS A 95 4.51 -20.60 17.55
N LEU A 96 3.88 -21.77 17.49
CA LEU A 96 3.21 -22.25 16.26
C LEU A 96 2.04 -21.33 15.87
N LEU A 97 1.19 -20.94 16.81
CA LEU A 97 0.09 -20.01 16.58
C LEU A 97 0.61 -18.67 16.08
N ARG A 98 1.67 -18.12 16.69
CA ARG A 98 2.29 -16.86 16.26
C ARG A 98 2.92 -16.96 14.87
N PHE A 99 3.48 -18.11 14.51
CA PHE A 99 4.21 -18.29 13.26
C PHE A 99 3.29 -18.59 12.07
N PHE A 100 2.25 -19.40 12.26
CA PHE A 100 1.40 -19.90 11.17
C PHE A 100 -0.01 -19.30 11.13
N VAL A 101 -0.58 -18.91 12.27
CA VAL A 101 -2.02 -18.62 12.39
C VAL A 101 -2.26 -17.13 12.60
N LEU A 102 -1.52 -16.51 13.52
CA LEU A 102 -1.66 -15.11 13.90
C LEU A 102 -0.71 -14.25 13.08
N ARG A 103 -1.29 -13.36 12.29
CA ARG A 103 -0.57 -12.45 11.42
C ARG A 103 -0.17 -11.16 12.15
N GLU A 104 -0.90 -10.07 11.97
CA GLU A 104 -0.71 -8.85 12.76
C GLU A 104 -1.48 -8.98 14.09
N LEU A 105 -0.86 -8.60 15.21
CA LEU A 105 -1.50 -8.68 16.53
C LEU A 105 -2.22 -7.37 16.86
N THR A 106 -3.49 -7.48 17.24
CA THR A 106 -4.26 -6.38 17.84
C THR A 106 -3.86 -6.14 19.30
N GLN A 107 -4.26 -5.01 19.89
CA GLN A 107 -4.02 -4.74 21.31
C GLN A 107 -4.67 -5.80 22.21
N ALA A 108 -5.91 -6.21 21.90
CA ALA A 108 -6.63 -7.23 22.66
C ALA A 108 -5.96 -8.61 22.58
N SER A 109 -5.64 -9.07 21.36
CA SER A 109 -4.93 -10.35 21.19
C SER A 109 -3.54 -10.34 21.83
N THR A 110 -2.82 -9.22 21.75
CA THR A 110 -1.53 -9.03 22.42
C THR A 110 -1.66 -9.18 23.94
N LEU A 111 -2.68 -8.56 24.56
CA LEU A 111 -2.92 -8.68 25.99
C LEU A 111 -3.16 -10.14 26.41
N ILE A 112 -4.00 -10.88 25.66
CA ILE A 112 -4.26 -12.30 25.94
C ILE A 112 -2.98 -13.12 25.82
N LEU A 113 -2.26 -13.01 24.70
CA LEU A 113 -1.05 -13.80 24.46
C LEU A 113 0.06 -13.47 25.46
N ALA A 114 0.24 -12.19 25.81
CA ALA A 114 1.20 -11.75 26.82
C ALA A 114 0.83 -12.29 28.21
N THR A 115 -0.46 -12.30 28.57
CA THR A 115 -0.93 -12.85 29.85
C THR A 115 -0.67 -14.37 29.92
N ILE A 116 -0.91 -15.11 28.83
CA ILE A 116 -0.61 -16.54 28.75
C ILE A 116 0.91 -16.77 28.88
N PHE A 117 1.72 -16.00 28.15
CA PHE A 117 3.18 -16.11 28.18
C PHE A 117 3.76 -15.82 29.58
N ILE A 118 3.28 -14.77 30.25
CA ILE A 118 3.65 -14.45 31.64
C ILE A 118 3.27 -15.59 32.59
N SER A 119 2.08 -16.19 32.40
CA SER A 119 1.62 -17.32 33.22
C SER A 119 2.50 -18.57 33.03
N ILE A 120 2.90 -18.86 31.80
CA ILE A 120 3.83 -19.97 31.49
C ILE A 120 5.17 -19.75 32.18
N ILE A 121 5.75 -18.55 32.08
CA ILE A 121 7.03 -18.22 32.74
C ILE A 121 6.90 -18.32 34.26
N ALA A 122 5.82 -17.78 34.83
CA ALA A 122 5.59 -17.84 36.27
C ALA A 122 5.48 -19.28 36.78
N PHE A 123 4.78 -20.14 36.05
CA PHE A 123 4.67 -21.57 36.36
C PHE A 123 6.03 -22.28 36.25
N ALA A 124 6.83 -21.98 35.22
CA ALA A 124 8.17 -22.54 35.06
C ALA A 124 9.11 -22.12 36.21
N LEU A 125 9.10 -20.85 36.60
CA LEU A 125 9.88 -20.34 37.74
C LEU A 125 9.41 -20.94 39.07
N GLU A 126 8.10 -21.11 39.26
CA GLU A 126 7.54 -21.79 40.44
C GLU A 126 8.03 -23.25 40.51
N MET A 127 8.10 -23.96 39.39
CA MET A 127 8.60 -25.33 39.34
C MET A 127 10.08 -25.45 39.71
N LEU A 128 10.91 -24.47 39.32
CA LEU A 128 12.35 -24.49 39.56
C LEU A 128 12.74 -24.00 40.97
N TYR A 129 12.11 -22.92 41.44
CA TYR A 129 12.53 -22.21 42.66
C TYR A 129 11.50 -22.23 43.80
N GLY A 130 10.25 -22.61 43.52
CA GLY A 130 9.17 -22.58 44.51
C GLY A 130 8.76 -21.16 44.93
N TYR A 131 8.13 -21.05 46.10
CA TYR A 131 7.64 -19.76 46.64
C TYR A 131 8.76 -18.97 47.34
N ALA A 132 8.91 -17.70 46.97
CA ALA A 132 10.00 -16.83 47.40
C ALA A 132 9.73 -16.17 48.76
N ASN A 133 9.70 -16.98 49.83
CA ASN A 133 9.43 -16.52 51.21
C ASN A 133 10.34 -15.37 51.69
N ARG A 134 11.58 -15.32 51.21
CA ARG A 134 12.63 -14.43 51.75
C ARG A 134 12.67 -13.04 51.10
N ASN A 135 12.14 -12.88 49.88
CA ASN A 135 12.20 -11.62 49.15
C ASN A 135 10.79 -11.05 48.93
N LYS A 136 10.48 -9.95 49.62
CA LYS A 136 9.18 -9.29 49.57
C LYS A 136 8.78 -8.95 48.14
N LEU A 137 9.66 -8.35 47.34
CA LEU A 137 9.33 -7.95 45.96
C LEU A 137 8.96 -9.16 45.09
N VAL A 138 9.73 -10.25 45.19
CA VAL A 138 9.47 -11.47 44.41
C VAL A 138 8.18 -12.16 44.86
N SER A 139 7.88 -12.16 46.16
CA SER A 139 6.62 -12.73 46.67
C SER A 139 5.38 -11.97 46.17
N TRP A 140 5.45 -10.64 46.06
CA TRP A 140 4.40 -9.81 45.48
C TRP A 140 4.28 -10.00 43.97
N LEU A 141 5.40 -10.12 43.26
CA LEU A 141 5.41 -10.44 41.83
C LEU A 141 4.82 -11.84 41.56
N GLN A 142 5.13 -12.82 42.41
CA GLN A 142 4.54 -14.15 42.34
C GLN A 142 3.03 -14.08 42.58
N MET A 143 2.54 -13.33 43.56
CA MET A 143 1.11 -13.13 43.80
C MET A 143 0.41 -12.51 42.58
N PHE A 144 1.01 -11.48 41.97
CA PHE A 144 0.51 -10.86 40.74
C PHE A 144 0.40 -11.89 39.60
N ALA A 145 1.52 -12.56 39.26
CA ALA A 145 1.57 -13.49 38.13
C ALA A 145 0.67 -14.72 38.35
N HIS A 146 0.56 -15.22 39.59
CA HIS A 146 -0.28 -16.38 39.91
C HIS A 146 -1.77 -16.03 39.99
N SER A 147 -2.12 -14.76 40.22
CA SER A 147 -3.49 -14.25 40.04
C SER A 147 -3.88 -14.27 38.55
N LEU A 148 -3.01 -13.77 37.67
CA LEU A 148 -3.19 -13.85 36.22
C LEU A 148 -3.21 -15.29 35.70
N MET A 149 -2.41 -16.18 36.29
CA MET A 149 -2.39 -17.60 35.92
C MET A 149 -3.70 -18.31 36.27
N LEU A 150 -4.35 -17.97 37.39
CA LEU A 150 -5.67 -18.49 37.74
C LEU A 150 -6.71 -18.08 36.69
N LEU A 151 -6.71 -16.79 36.32
CA LEU A 151 -7.57 -16.26 35.26
C LEU A 151 -7.32 -16.97 33.92
N THR A 152 -6.04 -17.13 33.55
CA THR A 152 -5.61 -17.80 32.31
C THR A 152 -6.02 -19.27 32.28
N GLY A 153 -5.81 -19.99 33.39
CA GLY A 153 -6.16 -21.40 33.50
C GLY A 153 -7.66 -21.65 33.33
N LEU A 154 -8.50 -20.78 33.88
CA LEU A 154 -9.95 -20.80 33.68
C LEU A 154 -10.32 -20.44 32.24
N TYR A 155 -9.78 -19.35 31.71
CA TYR A 155 -10.08 -18.86 30.35
C TYR A 155 -9.71 -19.90 29.28
N VAL A 156 -8.45 -20.37 29.26
CA VAL A 156 -7.97 -21.37 28.30
C VAL A 156 -8.67 -22.72 28.52
N GLY A 157 -8.91 -23.09 29.78
CA GLY A 157 -9.64 -24.31 30.11
C GLY A 157 -11.05 -24.34 29.52
N VAL A 158 -11.83 -23.27 29.73
CA VAL A 158 -13.18 -23.15 29.16
C VAL A 158 -13.12 -23.12 27.63
N LEU A 159 -12.19 -22.36 27.03
CA LEU A 159 -12.05 -22.27 25.58
C LEU A 159 -11.80 -23.64 24.94
N LEU A 160 -10.87 -24.42 25.50
CA LEU A 160 -10.50 -25.72 24.95
C LEU A 160 -11.58 -26.79 25.19
N LEU A 161 -12.42 -26.66 26.22
CA LEU A 161 -13.52 -27.60 26.48
C LEU A 161 -14.59 -27.58 25.37
N PHE A 162 -14.78 -26.45 24.68
CA PHE A 162 -15.66 -26.39 23.49
C PHE A 162 -15.21 -27.36 22.38
N TYR A 163 -13.93 -27.72 22.32
CA TYR A 163 -13.42 -28.70 21.37
C TYR A 163 -13.26 -30.09 21.99
N ALA A 164 -12.72 -30.16 23.22
CA ALA A 164 -12.43 -31.43 23.87
C ALA A 164 -13.69 -32.27 24.14
N VAL A 165 -14.81 -31.63 24.49
CA VAL A 165 -16.06 -32.35 24.80
C VAL A 165 -16.66 -33.03 23.57
N PRO A 166 -16.92 -32.34 22.44
CA PRO A 166 -17.39 -33.02 21.23
C PRO A 166 -16.42 -34.10 20.73
N VAL A 167 -15.12 -33.81 20.70
CA VAL A 167 -14.10 -34.78 20.23
C VAL A 167 -14.08 -36.03 21.11
N SER A 168 -14.21 -35.89 22.43
CA SER A 168 -14.29 -37.04 23.34
C SER A 168 -15.50 -37.93 23.03
N VAL A 169 -16.66 -37.32 22.78
CA VAL A 169 -17.88 -38.05 22.46
C VAL A 169 -17.78 -38.72 21.08
N MET A 170 -17.21 -38.03 20.09
CA MET A 170 -16.92 -38.61 18.78
C MET A 170 -16.01 -39.84 18.90
N LEU A 171 -14.91 -39.74 19.64
CA LEU A 171 -13.97 -40.85 19.84
C LEU A 171 -14.63 -42.03 20.55
N VAL A 172 -15.47 -41.78 21.57
CA VAL A 172 -16.22 -42.83 22.25
C VAL A 172 -17.21 -43.51 21.30
N ARG A 173 -17.96 -42.72 20.53
CA ARG A 173 -18.94 -43.24 19.55
C ARG A 173 -18.25 -44.07 18.46
N GLU A 174 -17.15 -43.59 17.90
CA GLU A 174 -16.37 -44.32 16.90
C GLU A 174 -15.71 -45.56 17.48
N PHE A 175 -15.23 -45.51 18.71
CA PHE A 175 -14.71 -46.69 19.38
C PHE A 175 -15.77 -47.79 19.49
N PHE A 176 -17.00 -47.45 19.85
CA PHE A 176 -18.13 -48.38 19.94
C PHE A 176 -18.84 -48.67 18.61
N SER A 177 -18.43 -48.04 17.50
CA SER A 177 -19.02 -48.31 16.18
C SER A 177 -18.53 -49.64 15.60
N PHE A 178 -17.39 -50.15 16.09
CA PHE A 178 -16.70 -51.37 15.66
C PHE A 178 -16.38 -51.46 14.16
N TYR A 179 -16.72 -50.46 13.34
CA TYR A 179 -16.37 -50.40 11.91
C TYR A 179 -14.85 -50.42 11.70
N TRP A 180 -14.10 -49.75 12.58
CA TRP A 180 -12.64 -49.75 12.57
C TRP A 180 -12.06 -51.16 12.75
N LEU A 181 -12.74 -52.04 13.52
CA LEU A 181 -12.29 -53.41 13.75
C LEU A 181 -12.41 -54.26 12.47
N GLN A 182 -13.49 -54.07 11.70
CA GLN A 182 -13.67 -54.74 10.40
C GLN A 182 -12.56 -54.34 9.41
N GLY A 183 -12.22 -53.05 9.35
CA GLY A 183 -11.12 -52.56 8.53
C GLY A 183 -9.78 -53.16 8.93
N ILE A 184 -9.47 -53.19 10.24
CA ILE A 184 -8.23 -53.80 10.75
C ILE A 184 -8.16 -55.30 10.42
N ILE A 185 -9.25 -56.05 10.62
CA ILE A 185 -9.28 -57.49 10.34
C ILE A 185 -9.09 -57.75 8.84
N SER A 186 -9.75 -56.97 7.98
CA SER A 186 -9.59 -57.07 6.53
C SER A 186 -8.13 -56.85 6.12
N GLU A 187 -7.53 -55.71 6.52
CA GLU A 187 -6.17 -55.36 6.13
C GLU A 187 -5.11 -56.34 6.66
N LEU A 188 -5.26 -56.81 7.91
CA LEU A 188 -4.36 -57.82 8.49
C LEU A 188 -4.46 -59.18 7.78
N THR A 189 -5.61 -59.49 7.19
CA THR A 189 -5.82 -60.75 6.44
C THR A 189 -5.15 -60.71 5.07
N TYR A 190 -5.16 -59.56 4.39
CA TYR A 190 -4.62 -59.42 3.03
C TYR A 190 -3.15 -58.95 2.98
N SER A 191 -2.64 -58.28 4.02
CA SER A 191 -1.27 -57.78 4.06
C SER A 191 -0.67 -57.84 5.47
N PRO A 192 0.16 -58.87 5.78
CA PRO A 192 0.83 -58.99 7.08
C PRO A 192 1.75 -57.81 7.42
N GLY A 193 2.23 -57.07 6.41
CA GLY A 193 3.03 -55.85 6.59
C GLY A 193 2.25 -54.69 7.23
N TYR A 194 0.91 -54.77 7.25
CA TYR A 194 0.06 -53.73 7.84
C TYR A 194 0.16 -53.64 9.36
N VAL A 195 0.67 -54.67 10.05
CA VAL A 195 0.87 -54.67 11.51
C VAL A 195 1.71 -53.48 11.96
N PHE A 196 2.78 -53.15 11.22
CA PHE A 196 3.64 -52.02 11.56
C PHE A 196 2.89 -50.68 11.41
N THR A 197 2.17 -50.50 10.31
CA THR A 197 1.35 -49.30 10.05
C THR A 197 0.25 -49.14 11.09
N LEU A 198 -0.39 -50.24 11.49
CA LEU A 198 -1.41 -50.25 12.54
C LEU A 198 -0.84 -49.84 13.90
N LEU A 199 0.32 -50.39 14.28
CA LEU A 199 0.98 -50.02 15.53
C LEU A 199 1.40 -48.55 15.53
N LEU A 200 1.90 -48.05 14.40
CA LEU A 200 2.22 -46.63 14.23
C LEU A 200 0.96 -45.76 14.33
N PHE A 201 -0.13 -46.16 13.67
CA PHE A 201 -1.41 -45.46 13.74
C PHE A 201 -1.96 -45.39 15.16
N LEU A 202 -1.97 -46.51 15.90
CA LEU A 202 -2.40 -46.56 17.30
C LEU A 202 -1.50 -45.73 18.20
N PHE A 203 -0.19 -45.73 17.94
CA PHE A 203 0.75 -44.89 18.65
C PHE A 203 0.48 -43.39 18.43
N VAL A 204 0.29 -42.98 17.17
CA VAL A 204 -0.07 -41.60 16.82
C VAL A 204 -1.42 -41.22 17.43
N LEU A 205 -2.44 -42.08 17.31
CA LEU A 205 -3.76 -41.84 17.91
C LEU A 205 -3.68 -41.67 19.44
N ALA A 206 -2.90 -42.50 20.12
CA ALA A 206 -2.68 -42.40 21.56
C ALA A 206 -2.02 -41.06 21.92
N LEU A 207 -0.96 -40.67 21.19
CA LEU A 207 -0.33 -39.36 21.36
C LEU A 207 -1.35 -38.23 21.11
N THR A 208 -2.00 -38.18 19.95
CA THR A 208 -3.01 -37.17 19.61
C THR A 208 -4.09 -37.05 20.67
N THR A 209 -4.60 -38.16 21.22
CA THR A 209 -5.58 -38.13 22.31
C THR A 209 -5.01 -37.47 23.57
N THR A 210 -3.76 -37.76 23.93
CA THR A 210 -3.10 -37.09 25.07
C THR A 210 -2.97 -35.57 24.89
N LEU A 211 -2.79 -35.08 23.66
CA LEU A 211 -2.67 -33.65 23.37
C LEU A 211 -4.01 -32.94 23.20
N PHE A 212 -4.97 -33.49 22.46
CA PHE A 212 -6.21 -32.78 22.13
C PHE A 212 -7.34 -33.01 23.13
N VAL A 213 -7.33 -34.14 23.85
CA VAL A 213 -8.38 -34.49 24.83
C VAL A 213 -7.90 -34.24 26.26
N PHE A 214 -6.71 -34.73 26.62
CA PHE A 214 -6.22 -34.65 28.01
C PHE A 214 -5.54 -33.32 28.37
N MET A 215 -4.78 -32.71 27.45
CA MET A 215 -4.07 -31.44 27.71
C MET A 215 -4.99 -30.31 28.19
N PRO A 216 -6.18 -30.06 27.59
CA PRO A 216 -7.08 -29.00 28.05
C PRO A 216 -7.37 -29.03 29.56
N SER A 217 -7.78 -30.20 30.05
CA SER A 217 -8.11 -30.39 31.47
C SER A 217 -6.85 -30.40 32.34
N ALA A 218 -5.75 -31.00 31.87
CA ALA A 218 -4.48 -31.03 32.60
C ALA A 218 -3.92 -29.62 32.78
N LEU A 219 -3.85 -28.81 31.72
CA LEU A 219 -3.35 -27.43 31.75
C LEU A 219 -4.18 -26.57 32.70
N ALA A 220 -5.51 -26.58 32.54
CA ALA A 220 -6.42 -25.83 33.40
C ALA A 220 -6.26 -26.22 34.88
N SER A 221 -6.21 -27.52 35.16
CA SER A 221 -6.01 -28.03 36.52
C SER A 221 -4.66 -27.61 37.10
N LEU A 222 -3.57 -27.72 36.33
CA LEU A 222 -2.23 -27.34 36.78
C LEU A 222 -2.14 -25.85 37.13
N TYR A 223 -2.70 -24.98 36.29
CA TYR A 223 -2.62 -23.53 36.47
C TYR A 223 -3.50 -23.06 37.62
N VAL A 224 -4.73 -23.59 37.72
CA VAL A 224 -5.63 -23.29 38.84
C VAL A 224 -5.04 -23.79 40.15
N ASN A 225 -4.52 -25.03 40.21
CA ASN A 225 -3.94 -25.58 41.42
C ASN A 225 -2.67 -24.83 41.86
N SER A 226 -1.80 -24.47 40.92
CA SER A 226 -0.60 -23.69 41.22
C SER A 226 -0.97 -22.28 41.71
N GLY A 227 -1.89 -21.60 41.02
CA GLY A 227 -2.40 -20.29 41.42
C GLY A 227 -2.98 -20.31 42.84
N GLN A 228 -3.89 -21.25 43.12
CA GLN A 228 -4.48 -21.40 44.45
C GLN A 228 -3.43 -21.69 45.52
N ARG A 229 -2.45 -22.55 45.24
CA ARG A 229 -1.39 -22.90 46.18
C ARG A 229 -0.56 -21.69 46.58
N ILE A 230 -0.04 -20.95 45.60
CA ILE A 230 0.83 -19.80 45.85
C ILE A 230 0.06 -18.66 46.52
N LEU A 231 -1.19 -18.41 46.11
CA LEU A 231 -2.04 -17.40 46.74
C LEU A 231 -2.37 -17.76 48.20
N ARG A 232 -2.60 -19.05 48.52
CA ARG A 232 -2.76 -19.49 49.92
C ARG A 232 -1.48 -19.32 50.74
N THR A 233 -0.32 -19.66 50.17
CA THR A 233 0.97 -19.47 50.86
C THR A 233 1.27 -17.98 51.10
N PHE A 234 0.97 -17.12 50.12
CA PHE A 234 1.09 -15.67 50.26
C PHE A 234 0.13 -15.12 51.31
N ALA A 235 -1.12 -15.61 51.36
CA ALA A 235 -2.10 -15.24 52.38
C ALA A 235 -1.67 -15.60 53.80
N ASN A 236 -1.03 -16.76 53.97
CA ASN A 236 -0.49 -17.17 55.26
C ASN A 236 0.66 -16.26 55.73
N GLN A 237 1.43 -15.67 54.80
CA GLN A 237 2.56 -14.79 55.11
C GLN A 237 2.18 -13.32 55.29
N HIS A 238 1.27 -12.80 54.44
CA HIS A 238 0.96 -11.37 54.36
C HIS A 238 -0.47 -11.02 54.83
N GLY A 239 -1.27 -12.02 55.21
CA GLY A 239 -2.65 -11.89 55.65
C GLY A 239 -3.67 -12.08 54.53
N HIS A 240 -4.81 -12.69 54.88
CA HIS A 240 -5.90 -12.99 53.93
C HIS A 240 -6.51 -11.72 53.31
N GLN A 241 -6.69 -10.65 54.09
CA GLN A 241 -7.27 -9.39 53.58
C GLN A 241 -6.41 -8.74 52.51
N ARG A 242 -5.09 -8.62 52.74
CA ARG A 242 -4.15 -8.03 51.76
C ARG A 242 -4.04 -8.86 50.48
N THR A 243 -4.11 -10.17 50.63
CA THR A 243 -4.08 -11.10 49.48
C THR A 243 -5.33 -10.96 48.63
N PHE A 244 -6.50 -10.91 49.27
CA PHE A 244 -7.77 -10.70 48.58
C PHE A 244 -7.83 -9.35 47.86
N GLN A 245 -7.40 -8.28 48.53
CA GLN A 245 -7.27 -6.95 47.91
C GLN A 245 -6.30 -6.97 46.71
N GLY A 246 -5.16 -7.65 46.84
CA GLY A 246 -4.19 -7.81 45.76
C GLY A 246 -4.77 -8.54 44.54
N ILE A 247 -5.42 -9.68 44.76
CA ILE A 247 -6.07 -10.46 43.69
C ILE A 247 -7.13 -9.61 42.97
N ILE A 248 -8.02 -8.95 43.73
CA ILE A 248 -9.05 -8.07 43.14
C ILE A 248 -8.41 -6.94 42.35
N ALA A 249 -7.38 -6.28 42.88
CA ALA A 249 -6.71 -5.19 42.17
C ALA A 249 -6.13 -5.66 40.84
N VAL A 250 -5.50 -6.85 40.80
CA VAL A 250 -4.94 -7.42 39.57
C VAL A 250 -6.03 -7.78 38.56
N ILE A 251 -7.10 -8.45 39.00
CA ILE A 251 -8.21 -8.83 38.12
C ILE A 251 -8.91 -7.58 37.57
N THR A 252 -9.20 -6.59 38.43
CA THR A 252 -9.84 -5.34 38.01
C THR A 252 -8.96 -4.57 37.02
N ALA A 253 -7.66 -4.44 37.30
CA ALA A 253 -6.73 -3.79 36.37
C ALA A 253 -6.69 -4.51 35.02
N TRP A 254 -6.62 -5.85 35.03
CA TRP A 254 -6.64 -6.65 33.82
C TRP A 254 -7.97 -6.50 33.05
N MET A 255 -9.11 -6.50 33.75
CA MET A 255 -10.43 -6.32 33.13
C MET A 255 -10.60 -4.94 32.51
N ILE A 256 -10.09 -3.88 33.15
CA ILE A 256 -10.09 -2.53 32.58
C ILE A 256 -9.28 -2.50 31.28
N LEU A 257 -8.07 -3.07 31.28
CA LEU A 257 -7.24 -3.17 30.08
C LEU A 257 -7.92 -4.00 28.99
N PHE A 258 -8.52 -5.12 29.36
CA PHE A 258 -9.23 -6.00 28.44
C PHE A 258 -10.41 -5.28 27.77
N VAL A 259 -11.28 -4.65 28.54
CA VAL A 259 -12.43 -3.91 28.00
C VAL A 259 -11.99 -2.73 27.13
N SER A 260 -10.95 -2.01 27.54
CA SER A 260 -10.39 -0.90 26.75
C SER A 260 -9.82 -1.36 25.41
N PHE A 261 -9.04 -2.44 25.38
CA PHE A 261 -8.43 -2.95 24.15
C PHE A 261 -9.39 -3.74 23.26
N GLN A 262 -10.50 -4.23 23.82
CA GLN A 262 -11.51 -4.97 23.07
C GLN A 262 -12.41 -4.05 22.21
N GLN A 263 -12.39 -2.73 22.46
CA GLN A 263 -13.09 -1.77 21.62
C GLN A 263 -12.42 -1.69 20.24
N GLN A 264 -13.10 -2.22 19.22
CA GLN A 264 -12.58 -2.20 17.87
C GLN A 264 -12.96 -0.85 17.20
N PRO A 265 -11.97 -0.09 16.69
CA PRO A 265 -12.17 1.30 16.28
C PRO A 265 -13.13 1.47 15.09
N GLN A 266 -13.26 0.46 14.23
CA GLN A 266 -14.13 0.51 13.05
C GLN A 266 -15.61 0.63 13.42
N VAL A 267 -16.02 0.12 14.58
CA VAL A 267 -17.43 0.19 15.00
C VAL A 267 -17.84 1.65 15.19
N VAL A 268 -16.98 2.43 15.83
CA VAL A 268 -17.21 3.85 16.08
C VAL A 268 -17.06 4.64 14.77
N ALA A 269 -16.03 4.35 13.97
CA ALA A 269 -15.81 5.01 12.68
C ALA A 269 -17.00 4.82 11.72
N PHE A 270 -17.53 3.61 11.59
CA PHE A 270 -18.71 3.36 10.77
C PHE A 270 -19.95 4.03 11.32
N GLN A 271 -20.15 4.06 12.65
CA GLN A 271 -21.28 4.78 13.25
C GLN A 271 -21.22 6.29 12.98
N MET A 272 -20.04 6.90 13.09
CA MET A 272 -19.84 8.32 12.80
C MET A 272 -20.12 8.66 11.34
N LEU A 273 -19.64 7.82 10.41
CA LEU A 273 -19.78 8.05 8.97
C LEU A 273 -21.14 7.66 8.39
N ASP A 274 -21.97 6.91 9.13
CA ASP A 274 -23.34 6.56 8.71
C ASP A 274 -24.33 7.72 8.97
N LEU A 275 -23.95 8.68 9.83
CA LEU A 275 -24.77 9.86 10.11
C LEU A 275 -24.64 10.88 8.96
N PRO A 276 -25.75 11.38 8.40
CA PRO A 276 -25.70 12.40 7.35
C PRO A 276 -25.19 13.71 7.91
N VAL A 277 -24.28 14.37 7.19
CA VAL A 277 -23.77 15.71 7.52
C VAL A 277 -24.87 16.74 7.21
N ARG A 278 -25.36 17.48 8.21
CA ARG A 278 -26.47 18.43 8.06
C ARG A 278 -26.04 19.88 8.21
N ASN A 279 -24.99 20.14 8.98
CA ASN A 279 -24.50 21.49 9.26
C ASN A 279 -22.96 21.51 9.41
N GLU A 280 -22.40 22.71 9.56
CA GLU A 280 -20.95 22.91 9.71
C GLU A 280 -20.38 22.27 10.99
N SER A 281 -21.14 22.27 12.09
CA SER A 281 -20.72 21.63 13.34
C SER A 281 -20.49 20.12 13.15
N ASP A 282 -21.33 19.45 12.37
CA ASP A 282 -21.18 18.03 12.07
C ASP A 282 -19.86 17.77 11.30
N ARG A 283 -19.50 18.63 10.34
CA ARG A 283 -18.21 18.56 9.63
C ARG A 283 -17.03 18.71 10.58
N GLN A 284 -17.08 19.72 11.45
CA GLN A 284 -16.02 19.97 12.43
C GLN A 284 -15.87 18.81 13.41
N GLU A 285 -16.97 18.19 13.85
CA GLU A 285 -16.93 17.02 14.71
C GLU A 285 -16.24 15.82 14.03
N LEU A 286 -16.59 15.54 12.77
CA LEU A 286 -15.94 14.47 12.02
C LEU A 286 -14.44 14.76 11.77
N LEU A 287 -14.09 16.01 11.44
CA LEU A 287 -12.70 16.42 11.25
C LEU A 287 -11.89 16.33 12.56
N ALA A 288 -12.48 16.68 13.70
CA ALA A 288 -11.86 16.53 15.01
C ALA A 288 -11.60 15.05 15.35
N ASN A 289 -12.45 14.14 14.88
CA ASN A 289 -12.34 12.70 15.06
C ASN A 289 -11.63 11.97 13.89
N SER A 290 -11.00 12.71 12.97
CA SER A 290 -10.33 12.16 11.78
C SER A 290 -9.35 11.01 12.07
N ASN A 291 -8.56 11.10 13.14
CA ASN A 291 -7.64 10.02 13.52
C ASN A 291 -8.37 8.73 13.93
N LEU A 292 -9.47 8.85 14.67
CA LEU A 292 -10.28 7.70 15.08
C LEU A 292 -10.96 7.06 13.88
N ILE A 293 -11.50 7.88 12.97
CA ILE A 293 -12.10 7.42 11.71
C ILE A 293 -11.06 6.65 10.89
N LYS A 294 -9.88 7.25 10.70
CA LYS A 294 -8.74 6.63 10.00
C LYS A 294 -8.37 5.28 10.60
N ASP A 295 -8.15 5.20 11.91
CA ASP A 295 -7.78 3.95 12.59
C ASP A 295 -8.86 2.87 12.44
N GLY A 296 -10.13 3.27 12.49
CA GLY A 296 -11.26 2.37 12.27
C GLY A 296 -11.34 1.82 10.85
N LEU A 297 -11.25 2.69 9.85
CA LEU A 297 -11.30 2.30 8.44
C LEU A 297 -10.10 1.43 8.04
N VAL A 298 -8.89 1.77 8.53
CA VAL A 298 -7.69 0.94 8.34
C VAL A 298 -7.86 -0.42 8.99
N ASN A 299 -8.43 -0.49 10.20
CA ASN A 299 -8.68 -1.76 10.88
C ASN A 299 -9.66 -2.66 10.12
N ALA A 300 -10.75 -2.07 9.59
CA ALA A 300 -11.71 -2.80 8.76
C ALA A 300 -11.07 -3.29 7.45
N TYR A 301 -10.29 -2.44 6.78
CA TYR A 301 -9.59 -2.79 5.54
C TYR A 301 -8.57 -3.93 5.73
N LEU A 302 -7.88 -3.94 6.88
CA LEU A 302 -6.87 -4.93 7.26
C LEU A 302 -7.41 -6.08 8.11
N SER A 303 -8.73 -6.23 8.22
CA SER A 303 -9.37 -7.20 9.11
C SER A 303 -8.87 -8.65 8.89
N SER A 304 -8.73 -9.08 7.64
CA SER A 304 -8.20 -10.41 7.27
C SER A 304 -6.71 -10.65 7.65
N TYR A 305 -5.97 -9.59 8.01
CA TYR A 305 -4.58 -9.68 8.46
C TYR A 305 -4.46 -9.52 9.98
N ARG A 306 -5.46 -8.95 10.66
CA ARG A 306 -5.42 -8.67 12.11
C ARG A 306 -6.24 -9.65 12.95
N TYR A 307 -7.20 -10.32 12.33
CA TYR A 307 -8.15 -11.21 12.99
C TYR A 307 -8.16 -12.59 12.30
N LEU A 308 -8.52 -13.63 13.07
CA LEU A 308 -8.58 -15.01 12.56
C LEU A 308 -9.78 -15.23 11.64
N SER A 309 -10.89 -14.58 11.95
CA SER A 309 -12.15 -14.65 11.22
C SER A 309 -13.04 -13.48 11.62
N THR A 310 -14.09 -13.25 10.84
CA THR A 310 -15.21 -12.41 11.26
C THR A 310 -16.12 -13.17 12.21
N ALA A 311 -16.74 -12.45 13.16
CA ALA A 311 -17.71 -13.02 14.09
C ALA A 311 -18.92 -13.60 13.33
N ALA A 312 -19.31 -13.01 12.20
CA ALA A 312 -20.41 -13.47 11.36
C ALA A 312 -20.12 -14.82 10.68
N ARG A 313 -18.86 -15.10 10.32
CA ARG A 313 -18.44 -16.34 9.66
C ARG A 313 -18.12 -17.47 10.65
N SER A 314 -17.86 -17.15 11.91
CA SER A 314 -17.55 -18.12 12.97
C SER A 314 -18.79 -18.95 13.32
N ASN A 315 -18.88 -20.15 12.73
CA ASN A 315 -20.00 -21.08 12.94
C ASN A 315 -19.54 -22.53 13.23
N GLN A 316 -18.25 -22.73 13.47
CA GLN A 316 -17.64 -24.06 13.60
C GLN A 316 -18.15 -24.82 14.83
N ILE A 317 -18.31 -24.14 15.98
CA ILE A 317 -18.81 -24.75 17.22
C ILE A 317 -20.26 -25.17 17.05
N ARG A 318 -21.09 -24.31 16.44
CA ARG A 318 -22.49 -24.64 16.12
C ARG A 318 -22.59 -25.92 15.28
N ILE A 319 -21.78 -26.02 14.22
CA ILE A 319 -21.76 -27.18 13.32
C ILE A 319 -21.31 -28.44 14.08
N MET A 320 -20.23 -28.34 14.86
CA MET A 320 -19.64 -29.46 15.59
C MET A 320 -20.59 -30.02 16.67
N TYR A 321 -21.26 -29.15 17.43
CA TYR A 321 -22.21 -29.59 18.44
C TYR A 321 -23.49 -30.17 17.83
N ARG A 322 -23.98 -29.59 16.73
CA ARG A 322 -25.09 -30.15 15.97
C ARG A 322 -24.78 -31.55 15.44
N SER A 323 -23.61 -31.75 14.84
CA SER A 323 -23.22 -33.05 14.27
C SER A 323 -22.95 -34.11 15.34
N THR A 324 -22.44 -33.71 16.51
CA THR A 324 -22.05 -34.66 17.57
C THR A 324 -23.22 -35.05 18.46
N PHE A 325 -24.02 -34.07 18.88
CA PHE A 325 -25.05 -34.24 19.90
C PHE A 325 -26.49 -34.16 19.36
N GLY A 326 -26.69 -33.67 18.13
CA GLY A 326 -28.03 -33.50 17.57
C GLY A 326 -28.90 -32.48 18.32
N LEU A 327 -28.29 -31.51 19.02
CA LEU A 327 -29.01 -30.53 19.83
C LEU A 327 -29.87 -29.58 18.97
N PRO A 328 -30.94 -29.00 19.54
CA PRO A 328 -31.71 -27.94 18.90
C PRO A 328 -30.85 -26.75 18.45
N GLU A 329 -31.23 -26.11 17.34
CA GLU A 329 -30.45 -25.02 16.73
C GLU A 329 -30.28 -23.82 17.67
N SER A 330 -31.26 -23.51 18.52
CA SER A 330 -31.17 -22.43 19.51
C SER A 330 -30.03 -22.64 20.51
N ILE A 331 -29.84 -23.87 20.99
CA ILE A 331 -28.77 -24.24 21.92
C ILE A 331 -27.41 -24.17 21.21
N ASN A 332 -27.33 -24.72 19.98
CA ASN A 332 -26.10 -24.66 19.19
C ASN A 332 -25.66 -23.22 18.91
N GLN A 333 -26.62 -22.32 18.62
CA GLN A 333 -26.34 -20.91 18.41
C GLN A 333 -25.89 -20.23 19.70
N THR A 334 -26.54 -20.51 20.84
CA THR A 334 -26.12 -19.97 22.14
C THR A 334 -24.69 -20.40 22.49
N LEU A 335 -24.33 -21.66 22.26
CA LEU A 335 -22.96 -22.16 22.46
C LEU A 335 -21.95 -21.43 21.54
N GLN A 336 -22.33 -21.19 20.28
CA GLN A 336 -21.50 -20.43 19.34
C GLN A 336 -21.32 -18.97 19.76
N ASP A 337 -22.36 -18.33 20.30
CA ASP A 337 -22.30 -16.94 20.75
C ASP A 337 -21.40 -16.79 21.98
N TYR A 338 -21.49 -17.72 22.94
CA TYR A 338 -20.56 -17.77 24.08
C TYR A 338 -19.12 -18.00 23.63
N PHE A 339 -18.89 -18.93 22.68
CA PHE A 339 -17.57 -19.14 22.12
C PHE A 339 -17.04 -17.88 21.41
N ASN A 340 -17.87 -17.23 20.60
CA ASN A 340 -17.51 -15.99 19.91
C ASN A 340 -17.20 -14.85 20.90
N HIS A 341 -17.89 -14.80 22.05
CA HIS A 341 -17.59 -13.83 23.10
C HIS A 341 -16.20 -14.08 23.72
N LEU A 342 -15.86 -15.34 24.01
CA LEU A 342 -14.53 -15.70 24.50
C LEU A 342 -13.44 -15.44 23.46
N MET A 343 -13.70 -15.76 22.19
CA MET A 343 -12.77 -15.53 21.07
C MET A 343 -12.77 -14.10 20.53
N SER A 344 -13.56 -13.20 21.11
CA SER A 344 -13.70 -11.82 20.64
C SER A 344 -12.38 -11.03 20.50
N PRO A 345 -11.28 -11.29 21.26
CA PRO A 345 -9.99 -10.64 21.01
C PRO A 345 -9.34 -10.99 19.67
N PHE A 346 -9.75 -12.12 19.08
CA PHE A 346 -9.23 -12.67 17.83
C PHE A 346 -10.25 -12.61 16.69
N LEU A 347 -11.49 -12.19 16.95
CA LEU A 347 -12.57 -12.10 15.98
C LEU A 347 -12.86 -10.66 15.60
N TYR A 348 -12.97 -10.39 14.30
CA TYR A 348 -13.40 -9.10 13.80
C TYR A 348 -14.91 -8.94 13.98
N LYS A 349 -15.34 -7.82 14.57
CA LYS A 349 -16.75 -7.47 14.73
C LYS A 349 -17.25 -6.76 13.46
N GLY A 350 -17.75 -7.55 12.51
CA GLY A 350 -18.27 -7.08 11.22
C GLY A 350 -18.35 -8.22 10.20
N ASP A 351 -18.31 -7.87 8.91
CA ASP A 351 -18.38 -8.81 7.80
C ASP A 351 -17.19 -8.70 6.82
N ASP A 352 -17.12 -9.59 5.83
CA ASP A 352 -16.03 -9.60 4.83
C ASP A 352 -16.15 -8.43 3.81
N LYS A 353 -17.33 -7.82 3.67
CA LYS A 353 -17.59 -6.68 2.77
C LYS A 353 -17.11 -5.36 3.36
N ASP A 354 -16.92 -5.29 4.67
CA ASP A 354 -16.38 -4.12 5.37
C ASP A 354 -15.03 -3.67 4.80
N LYS A 355 -14.23 -4.56 4.21
CA LYS A 355 -13.00 -4.16 3.51
C LYS A 355 -13.26 -3.20 2.36
N GLN A 356 -14.23 -3.52 1.49
CA GLN A 356 -14.60 -2.67 0.35
C GLN A 356 -15.32 -1.41 0.83
N LYS A 357 -16.21 -1.55 1.83
CA LYS A 357 -16.89 -0.43 2.47
C LYS A 357 -15.89 0.56 3.06
N ALA A 358 -14.88 0.07 3.78
CA ALA A 358 -13.85 0.91 4.39
C ALA A 358 -12.98 1.61 3.35
N ALA A 359 -12.59 0.94 2.28
CA ALA A 359 -11.84 1.56 1.19
C ALA A 359 -12.63 2.72 0.54
N LYS A 360 -13.93 2.51 0.31
CA LYS A 360 -14.82 3.54 -0.23
C LYS A 360 -14.97 4.72 0.76
N LEU A 361 -15.37 4.45 2.00
CA LEU A 361 -15.55 5.49 3.02
C LEU A 361 -14.27 6.27 3.31
N TYR A 362 -13.10 5.60 3.27
CA TYR A 362 -11.82 6.26 3.43
C TYR A 362 -11.57 7.23 2.28
N SER A 363 -11.81 6.77 1.05
CA SER A 363 -11.67 7.60 -0.14
C SER A 363 -12.59 8.80 -0.06
N ASP A 364 -13.90 8.58 0.19
CA ASP A 364 -14.93 9.61 0.28
C ASP A 364 -14.60 10.68 1.35
N PHE A 365 -14.00 10.28 2.48
CA PHE A 365 -13.71 11.19 3.60
C PHE A 365 -12.35 11.92 3.47
N PHE A 366 -11.30 11.21 3.09
CA PHE A 366 -9.91 11.71 3.10
C PHE A 366 -9.42 12.19 1.73
N ASP A 367 -10.24 12.10 0.68
CA ASP A 367 -9.90 12.48 -0.70
C ASP A 367 -8.66 11.75 -1.24
N THR A 368 -8.47 10.51 -0.81
CA THR A 368 -7.35 9.69 -1.26
C THR A 368 -7.60 8.19 -1.06
N PRO A 369 -7.18 7.32 -2.00
CA PRO A 369 -7.27 5.88 -1.81
C PRO A 369 -6.50 5.40 -0.58
N ILE A 370 -7.13 4.51 0.22
CA ILE A 370 -6.52 3.97 1.44
C ILE A 370 -5.18 3.27 1.16
N GLN A 371 -5.01 2.67 -0.01
CA GLN A 371 -3.77 2.00 -0.42
C GLN A 371 -2.60 2.98 -0.59
N LYS A 372 -2.88 4.21 -1.03
CA LYS A 372 -1.88 5.27 -1.22
C LYS A 372 -1.53 5.92 0.11
N ALA A 373 -2.54 6.30 0.90
CA ALA A 373 -2.32 6.99 2.18
C ALA A 373 -1.74 6.09 3.28
N GLU A 374 -2.21 4.83 3.36
CA GLU A 374 -1.88 3.91 4.47
C GLU A 374 -0.92 2.80 4.03
N GLN A 375 -0.11 3.09 3.01
CA GLN A 375 0.82 2.16 2.39
C GLN A 375 1.70 1.45 3.43
N LYS A 376 2.24 2.20 4.40
CA LYS A 376 3.09 1.64 5.46
C LYS A 376 2.35 0.64 6.35
N ALA A 377 1.12 0.95 6.75
CA ALA A 377 0.32 0.06 7.58
C ALA A 377 -0.05 -1.22 6.81
N ILE A 378 -0.42 -1.08 5.53
CA ILE A 378 -0.76 -2.20 4.66
C ILE A 378 0.44 -3.11 4.41
N ILE A 379 1.61 -2.55 4.08
CA ILE A 379 2.85 -3.32 3.89
C ILE A 379 3.19 -4.08 5.17
N ASN A 380 3.15 -3.42 6.33
CA ASN A 380 3.44 -4.06 7.62
C ASN A 380 2.47 -5.23 7.90
N ALA A 381 1.18 -5.06 7.63
CA ALA A 381 0.17 -6.09 7.85
C ALA A 381 0.37 -7.30 6.92
N ILE A 382 0.69 -7.06 5.64
CA ILE A 382 0.96 -8.13 4.68
C ILE A 382 2.26 -8.86 5.03
N GLN A 383 3.32 -8.14 5.41
CA GLN A 383 4.59 -8.72 5.85
C GLN A 383 4.51 -9.46 7.19
N SER A 384 3.39 -9.33 7.91
CA SER A 384 3.17 -10.02 9.17
C SER A 384 2.74 -11.49 8.98
N THR A 385 3.22 -12.18 7.94
CA THR A 385 2.99 -13.61 7.72
C THR A 385 4.26 -14.31 7.25
N ALA A 386 4.44 -15.57 7.63
CA ALA A 386 5.53 -16.42 7.13
C ALA A 386 5.24 -17.00 5.72
N ASN A 387 4.01 -16.86 5.20
CA ASN A 387 3.64 -17.38 3.88
C ASN A 387 4.05 -16.41 2.76
N LEU A 388 5.19 -16.72 2.11
CA LEU A 388 5.77 -15.94 1.02
C LEU A 388 4.84 -15.78 -0.20
N ASP A 389 3.98 -16.75 -0.50
CA ASP A 389 3.14 -16.70 -1.70
C ASP A 389 1.89 -15.83 -1.50
N GLU A 390 1.38 -15.76 -0.26
CA GLU A 390 0.32 -14.82 0.12
C GLU A 390 0.83 -13.39 0.25
N VAL A 391 2.07 -13.18 0.72
CA VAL A 391 2.73 -11.87 0.68
C VAL A 391 2.77 -11.37 -0.77
N LYS A 392 3.20 -12.21 -1.71
CA LYS A 392 3.26 -11.87 -3.14
C LYS A 392 1.89 -11.59 -3.77
N ALA A 393 0.85 -12.30 -3.37
CA ALA A 393 -0.51 -12.16 -3.92
C ALA A 393 -1.32 -10.99 -3.31
N GLY A 394 -1.08 -10.64 -2.03
CA GLY A 394 -1.78 -9.58 -1.32
C GLY A 394 -1.24 -8.17 -1.58
N LEU A 395 0.00 -8.07 -2.08
CA LEU A 395 0.66 -6.82 -2.46
C LEU A 395 0.25 -6.42 -3.88
N LEU A 396 -0.89 -5.76 -4.04
CA LEU A 396 -1.19 -5.05 -5.28
C LEU A 396 -0.31 -3.78 -5.39
N ASN A 397 0.83 -3.94 -6.07
CA ASN A 397 1.63 -2.98 -6.85
C ASN A 397 2.22 -1.70 -6.21
N ILE A 398 1.86 -1.28 -4.99
CA ILE A 398 2.32 0.02 -4.45
C ILE A 398 3.50 -0.15 -3.48
N GLY A 399 4.71 0.10 -3.98
CA GLY A 399 5.97 0.17 -3.18
C GLY A 399 6.72 -1.14 -2.97
N GLU A 400 6.37 -2.19 -3.70
CA GLU A 400 7.10 -3.44 -3.63
C GLU A 400 8.52 -3.31 -4.20
N GLN A 401 9.51 -3.83 -3.47
CA GLN A 401 10.90 -3.92 -3.90
C GLN A 401 11.12 -5.13 -4.82
N LYS A 402 10.30 -5.26 -5.87
CA LYS A 402 10.33 -6.40 -6.81
C LYS A 402 11.44 -6.26 -7.85
N VAL A 403 11.61 -5.08 -8.40
CA VAL A 403 12.57 -4.78 -9.46
C VAL A 403 13.60 -3.78 -8.98
N TRP A 404 14.87 -4.18 -9.00
CA TRP A 404 15.97 -3.33 -8.62
C TRP A 404 16.49 -2.54 -9.83
N LEU A 405 16.52 -1.21 -9.72
CA LEU A 405 17.26 -0.35 -10.64
C LEU A 405 18.76 -0.48 -10.34
N LYS A 406 19.47 -1.24 -11.16
CA LYS A 406 20.89 -1.59 -10.96
C LYS A 406 21.83 -0.49 -11.43
N ASN A 407 21.55 0.08 -12.60
CA ASN A 407 22.35 1.13 -13.22
C ASN A 407 21.44 2.21 -13.78
N GLN A 408 21.85 3.46 -13.64
CA GLN A 408 21.20 4.62 -14.23
C GLN A 408 22.28 5.56 -14.79
N GLU A 409 22.17 5.85 -16.07
CA GLU A 409 23.10 6.70 -16.80
C GLU A 409 22.37 7.83 -17.52
N ILE A 410 22.94 9.03 -17.47
CA ILE A 410 22.40 10.22 -18.13
C ILE A 410 23.49 10.80 -19.03
N THR A 411 23.15 10.96 -20.31
CA THR A 411 24.00 11.62 -21.29
C THR A 411 23.29 12.84 -21.84
N VAL A 412 23.94 14.00 -21.74
CA VAL A 412 23.44 15.28 -22.26
C VAL A 412 24.26 15.71 -23.47
N LYS A 413 23.60 15.94 -24.60
CA LYS A 413 24.19 16.55 -25.79
C LYS A 413 23.64 17.97 -25.93
N GLU A 414 24.47 18.95 -25.59
CA GLU A 414 24.10 20.37 -25.57
C GLU A 414 24.10 20.97 -26.98
N ASN A 415 23.02 21.68 -27.32
CA ASN A 415 22.83 22.41 -28.57
C ASN A 415 22.58 23.90 -28.28
N ARG A 416 23.53 24.56 -27.60
CA ARG A 416 23.48 25.97 -27.13
C ARG A 416 22.38 26.26 -26.11
N ASP A 417 21.13 26.44 -26.54
CA ASP A 417 19.98 26.84 -25.70
C ASP A 417 18.93 25.74 -25.52
N TRP A 418 19.20 24.55 -26.03
CA TRP A 418 18.44 23.33 -25.77
C TRP A 418 19.39 22.12 -25.78
N ALA A 419 18.92 20.94 -25.37
CA ALA A 419 19.73 19.72 -25.38
C ALA A 419 18.93 18.46 -25.73
N ASP A 420 19.62 17.48 -26.31
CA ASP A 420 19.16 16.09 -26.37
C ASP A 420 19.64 15.36 -25.11
N ILE A 421 18.73 14.74 -24.37
CA ILE A 421 19.05 13.97 -23.16
C ILE A 421 18.67 12.51 -23.39
N GLU A 422 19.62 11.61 -23.11
CA GLU A 422 19.40 10.17 -23.07
C GLU A 422 19.50 9.69 -21.62
N LEU A 423 18.44 9.03 -21.14
CA LEU A 423 18.40 8.29 -19.89
C LEU A 423 18.47 6.79 -20.21
N TYR A 424 19.49 6.12 -19.67
CA TYR A 424 19.72 4.69 -19.82
C TYR A 424 19.63 3.99 -18.47
N GLU A 425 18.73 3.02 -18.33
CA GLU A 425 18.47 2.29 -17.09
C GLU A 425 18.59 0.77 -17.28
N ILE A 426 19.11 0.08 -16.25
CA ILE A 426 19.21 -1.39 -16.21
C ILE A 426 18.42 -1.89 -15.00
N TYR A 427 17.49 -2.81 -15.24
CA TYR A 427 16.62 -3.38 -14.22
C TYR A 427 16.88 -4.86 -14.01
N GLU A 428 16.80 -5.30 -12.75
CA GLU A 428 16.99 -6.69 -12.35
C GLU A 428 15.83 -7.14 -11.43
N ASN A 429 15.07 -8.12 -11.89
CA ASN A 429 13.94 -8.68 -11.15
C ASN A 429 14.43 -9.56 -10.00
N GLN A 430 13.86 -9.36 -8.82
CA GLN A 430 14.17 -10.16 -7.63
C GLN A 430 13.22 -11.34 -7.44
N THR A 431 12.17 -11.43 -8.26
CA THR A 431 11.13 -12.46 -8.20
C THR A 431 11.26 -13.48 -9.33
N PHE A 432 10.65 -14.66 -9.16
CA PHE A 432 10.62 -15.73 -10.16
C PHE A 432 9.52 -15.55 -11.22
N GLU A 433 8.79 -14.44 -11.19
CA GLU A 433 7.73 -14.11 -12.14
C GLU A 433 8.11 -12.84 -12.91
N PRO A 434 7.80 -12.72 -14.21
CA PRO A 434 7.97 -11.48 -14.95
C PRO A 434 7.26 -10.31 -14.28
N GLN A 435 7.91 -9.15 -14.19
CA GLN A 435 7.34 -7.96 -13.54
C GLN A 435 7.16 -6.80 -14.51
N GLU A 436 6.16 -5.96 -14.25
CA GLU A 436 5.95 -4.69 -14.94
C GLU A 436 6.55 -3.54 -14.12
N ASN A 437 7.31 -2.68 -14.79
CA ASN A 437 7.79 -1.41 -14.26
C ASN A 437 6.84 -0.28 -14.68
N LEU A 438 6.38 0.53 -13.71
CA LEU A 438 5.54 1.70 -14.00
C LEU A 438 6.17 2.96 -13.41
N TYR A 439 6.30 3.99 -14.24
CA TYR A 439 6.70 5.34 -13.86
C TYR A 439 5.65 6.36 -14.29
N TYR A 440 5.34 7.27 -13.38
CA TYR A 440 4.74 8.56 -13.70
C TYR A 440 5.74 9.65 -13.40
N PHE A 441 5.99 10.52 -14.37
CA PHE A 441 6.93 11.62 -14.21
C PHE A 441 6.48 12.85 -14.98
N THR A 442 7.04 14.00 -14.61
CA THR A 442 6.80 15.26 -15.31
C THR A 442 8.07 15.80 -15.97
N LEU A 443 7.86 16.48 -17.09
CA LEU A 443 8.88 17.27 -17.79
C LEU A 443 8.38 18.72 -17.95
N PRO A 444 9.28 19.69 -18.22
CA PRO A 444 8.88 21.03 -18.59
C PRO A 444 7.93 21.05 -19.80
N GLU A 445 7.14 22.12 -19.93
CA GLU A 445 6.09 22.20 -20.95
C GLU A 445 6.63 22.24 -22.39
N SER A 446 7.81 22.83 -22.59
CA SER A 446 8.48 22.80 -23.90
C SER A 446 9.11 21.44 -24.24
N ALA A 447 9.34 20.57 -23.25
CA ALA A 447 10.05 19.32 -23.47
C ALA A 447 9.22 18.30 -24.26
N VAL A 448 9.91 17.49 -25.06
CA VAL A 448 9.30 16.46 -25.90
C VAL A 448 10.10 15.18 -25.88
N ILE A 449 9.41 14.05 -25.68
CA ILE A 449 10.04 12.73 -25.76
C ILE A 449 10.17 12.33 -27.23
N THR A 450 11.39 11.97 -27.63
CA THR A 450 11.80 11.66 -29.01
C THR A 450 12.07 10.18 -29.23
N GLY A 451 12.11 9.36 -28.17
CA GLY A 451 12.25 7.93 -28.32
C GLY A 451 12.24 7.15 -27.01
N ILE A 452 11.85 5.88 -27.13
CA ILE A 452 12.00 4.87 -26.09
C ILE A 452 12.44 3.54 -26.71
N TRP A 453 13.34 2.82 -26.08
CA TRP A 453 13.78 1.51 -26.54
C TRP A 453 13.92 0.57 -25.35
N LEU A 454 13.66 -0.71 -25.60
CA LEU A 454 13.97 -1.79 -24.69
C LEU A 454 15.08 -2.67 -25.26
N GLY A 455 15.73 -3.47 -24.42
CA GLY A 455 16.68 -4.46 -24.89
C GLY A 455 17.03 -5.48 -23.80
N ASP A 456 17.49 -6.64 -24.25
CA ASP A 456 17.97 -7.73 -23.39
C ASP A 456 19.45 -7.60 -23.03
N THR A 457 20.19 -6.76 -23.75
CA THR A 457 21.62 -6.52 -23.59
C THR A 457 21.92 -5.03 -23.56
N ASP A 458 23.13 -4.66 -23.16
CA ASP A 458 23.64 -3.29 -23.22
C ASP A 458 24.00 -2.83 -24.65
N ASN A 459 23.90 -3.71 -25.64
CA ASN A 459 24.20 -3.39 -27.02
C ASN A 459 23.09 -2.54 -27.65
N ARG A 460 23.36 -1.24 -27.80
CA ARG A 460 22.46 -0.26 -28.39
C ARG A 460 21.98 -0.61 -29.81
N ALA A 461 22.72 -1.40 -30.58
CA ALA A 461 22.29 -1.81 -31.92
C ALA A 461 21.22 -2.92 -31.92
N GLN A 462 21.09 -3.66 -30.81
CA GLN A 462 20.15 -4.78 -30.65
C GLN A 462 18.85 -4.39 -29.95
N ARG A 463 18.71 -3.11 -29.56
CA ARG A 463 17.52 -2.61 -28.88
C ARG A 463 16.27 -2.71 -29.76
N PHE A 464 15.16 -3.07 -29.16
CA PHE A 464 13.86 -3.15 -29.80
C PHE A 464 13.38 -1.75 -30.20
N PRO A 465 13.05 -1.51 -31.49
CA PRO A 465 12.67 -0.20 -31.97
C PRO A 465 11.24 0.16 -31.52
N PHE A 466 11.03 1.42 -31.11
CA PHE A 466 9.68 1.92 -30.91
C PHE A 466 8.97 2.22 -32.22
N LYS A 467 7.64 2.25 -32.14
CA LYS A 467 6.72 2.79 -33.14
C LYS A 467 5.84 3.85 -32.50
N VAL A 468 5.63 4.96 -33.19
CA VAL A 468 4.62 5.96 -32.81
C VAL A 468 3.28 5.49 -33.37
N SER A 469 2.28 5.32 -32.51
CA SER A 469 0.93 4.86 -32.88
C SER A 469 -0.14 5.73 -32.23
N PRO A 470 -1.37 5.78 -32.78
CA PRO A 470 -2.48 6.46 -32.11
C PRO A 470 -2.67 5.93 -30.69
N ARG A 471 -2.92 6.82 -29.72
CA ARG A 471 -2.89 6.48 -28.28
C ARG A 471 -3.77 5.27 -27.93
N GLY A 472 -5.04 5.28 -28.35
CA GLY A 472 -5.96 4.16 -28.10
C GLY A 472 -5.53 2.85 -28.76
N ALA A 473 -4.94 2.91 -29.96
CA ALA A 473 -4.42 1.72 -30.64
C ALA A 473 -3.20 1.15 -29.90
N ALA A 474 -2.27 1.99 -29.46
CA ALA A 474 -1.11 1.59 -28.67
C ALA A 474 -1.52 0.92 -27.36
N GLN A 475 -2.48 1.50 -26.62
CA GLN A 475 -3.02 0.91 -25.40
C GLN A 475 -3.67 -0.46 -25.63
N LYS A 476 -4.50 -0.59 -26.68
CA LYS A 476 -5.17 -1.85 -27.02
C LYS A 476 -4.15 -2.94 -27.36
N VAL A 477 -3.14 -2.60 -28.17
CA VAL A 477 -2.04 -3.52 -28.51
C VAL A 477 -1.28 -3.91 -27.25
N TYR A 478 -0.84 -2.96 -26.44
CA TYR A 478 -0.12 -3.22 -25.18
C TYR A 478 -0.90 -4.19 -24.27
N ASN A 479 -2.16 -3.87 -23.96
CA ASN A 479 -2.99 -4.69 -23.09
C ASN A 479 -3.23 -6.09 -23.67
N SER A 480 -3.31 -6.22 -24.99
CA SER A 480 -3.43 -7.53 -25.66
C SER A 480 -2.14 -8.35 -25.61
N GLN A 481 -0.96 -7.72 -25.53
CA GLN A 481 0.33 -8.43 -25.44
C GLN A 481 0.60 -8.92 -24.02
N VAL A 482 0.35 -8.08 -23.01
CA VAL A 482 0.59 -8.43 -21.60
C VAL A 482 -0.34 -9.54 -21.12
N ARG A 483 -1.55 -9.66 -21.68
CA ARG A 483 -2.52 -10.71 -21.31
C ARG A 483 -2.28 -12.07 -21.99
N ARG A 484 -1.27 -12.21 -22.84
CA ARG A 484 -0.98 -13.50 -23.52
C ARG A 484 -0.39 -14.50 -22.53
N GLU A 485 -0.61 -15.79 -22.78
CA GLU A 485 0.04 -16.88 -22.02
C GLU A 485 1.57 -16.84 -22.13
N ARG A 486 2.09 -16.31 -23.24
CA ARG A 486 3.50 -15.96 -23.44
C ARG A 486 3.55 -14.47 -23.83
N PRO A 487 3.64 -13.57 -22.85
CA PRO A 487 3.63 -12.16 -23.16
C PRO A 487 4.93 -11.80 -23.91
N VAL A 488 4.78 -10.93 -24.91
CA VAL A 488 5.89 -10.30 -25.65
C VAL A 488 6.42 -9.15 -24.78
N ASP A 489 7.49 -8.46 -25.17
CA ASP A 489 8.18 -7.44 -24.36
C ASP A 489 7.74 -5.98 -24.68
N PRO A 490 6.48 -5.53 -24.40
CA PRO A 490 6.09 -4.20 -24.73
C PRO A 490 6.53 -3.16 -23.69
N ALA A 491 7.05 -2.03 -24.19
CA ALA A 491 6.97 -0.76 -23.47
C ALA A 491 5.86 0.10 -24.07
N LEU A 492 5.16 0.86 -23.22
CA LEU A 492 4.20 1.86 -23.62
C LEU A 492 4.53 3.18 -22.91
N LEU A 493 4.73 4.22 -23.69
CA LEU A 493 4.99 5.56 -23.23
C LEU A 493 3.91 6.52 -23.74
N GLU A 494 3.29 7.24 -22.81
CA GLU A 494 2.12 8.07 -23.08
C GLU A 494 2.26 9.44 -22.41
N LYS A 495 1.65 10.45 -23.02
CA LYS A 495 1.46 11.77 -22.41
C LYS A 495 0.08 11.83 -21.78
N VAL A 496 0.02 11.73 -20.45
CA VAL A 496 -1.21 11.62 -19.62
C VAL A 496 -1.60 12.94 -18.95
N GLY A 497 -1.07 14.04 -19.48
CA GLY A 497 -1.31 15.40 -19.02
C GLY A 497 -0.46 16.38 -19.83
N PRO A 498 -0.61 17.71 -19.65
CA PRO A 498 0.18 18.67 -20.42
C PRO A 498 1.69 18.55 -20.17
N ARG A 499 2.10 18.12 -18.97
CA ARG A 499 3.50 17.94 -18.53
C ARG A 499 3.78 16.50 -18.03
N GLN A 500 2.75 15.68 -17.87
CA GLN A 500 2.78 14.35 -17.27
C GLN A 500 2.97 13.25 -18.31
N TYR A 501 3.82 12.30 -18.00
CA TYR A 501 4.09 11.13 -18.81
C TYR A 501 3.96 9.86 -17.99
N ARG A 502 3.40 8.82 -18.62
CA ARG A 502 3.29 7.47 -18.08
C ARG A 502 4.14 6.53 -18.91
N LEU A 503 5.04 5.81 -18.24
CA LEU A 503 5.87 4.78 -18.83
C LEU A 503 5.57 3.44 -18.17
N ARG A 504 5.16 2.47 -18.99
CA ARG A 504 4.99 1.07 -18.64
C ARG A 504 6.03 0.25 -19.39
N ALA A 505 6.85 -0.52 -18.70
CA ALA A 505 7.85 -1.39 -19.32
C ALA A 505 7.67 -2.82 -18.81
N PHE A 506 7.41 -3.75 -19.72
CA PHE A 506 7.19 -5.16 -19.42
C PHE A 506 7.82 -6.04 -20.50
N PRO A 507 8.32 -7.24 -20.16
CA PRO A 507 8.63 -7.73 -18.82
C PRO A 507 10.02 -7.28 -18.39
N VAL A 508 10.20 -7.15 -17.08
CA VAL A 508 11.51 -7.35 -16.48
C VAL A 508 11.70 -8.85 -16.29
N PRO A 509 12.69 -9.49 -16.96
CA PRO A 509 12.84 -10.94 -16.97
C PRO A 509 12.89 -11.54 -15.57
N ALA A 510 12.22 -12.68 -15.36
CA ALA A 510 12.20 -13.37 -14.08
C ALA A 510 13.61 -13.77 -13.60
N LYS A 511 13.81 -13.75 -12.29
CA LYS A 511 15.01 -14.29 -11.65
C LYS A 511 15.10 -15.79 -11.96
N LEU A 512 16.23 -16.22 -12.52
CA LEU A 512 16.46 -17.63 -12.84
C LEU A 512 17.07 -18.36 -11.64
N SER A 513 16.58 -19.57 -11.36
CA SER A 513 17.24 -20.46 -10.41
C SER A 513 18.62 -20.88 -10.92
N VAL A 514 19.49 -21.32 -10.01
CA VAL A 514 20.84 -21.81 -10.35
C VAL A 514 20.78 -22.94 -11.39
N ARG A 515 19.75 -23.78 -11.34
CA ARG A 515 19.53 -24.88 -12.30
C ARG A 515 19.12 -24.34 -13.66
N GLU A 516 18.14 -23.43 -13.71
CA GLU A 516 17.66 -22.85 -14.97
C GLU A 516 18.73 -22.02 -15.69
N ARG A 517 19.55 -21.29 -14.93
CA ARG A 517 20.65 -20.52 -15.49
C ARG A 517 21.73 -21.40 -16.14
N LYS A 518 21.92 -22.63 -15.62
CA LYS A 518 22.82 -23.61 -16.24
C LYS A 518 22.22 -24.24 -17.50
N THR A 519 20.90 -24.48 -17.52
CA THR A 519 20.23 -25.08 -18.68
C THR A 519 19.97 -24.09 -19.81
N ASN A 520 19.76 -22.81 -19.48
CA ASN A 520 19.44 -21.74 -20.43
C ASN A 520 20.32 -20.51 -20.16
N PRO A 521 21.63 -20.57 -20.51
CA PRO A 521 22.56 -19.47 -20.25
C PRO A 521 22.22 -18.20 -21.04
N ASP A 522 21.57 -18.33 -22.20
CA ASP A 522 21.26 -17.22 -23.11
C ASP A 522 19.97 -16.46 -22.74
N ARG A 523 19.24 -16.92 -21.73
CA ARG A 523 17.98 -16.27 -21.33
C ARG A 523 18.29 -14.92 -20.65
N PRO A 524 17.65 -13.82 -21.07
CA PRO A 524 17.91 -12.51 -20.48
C PRO A 524 17.57 -12.51 -18.99
N THR A 525 18.45 -11.91 -18.19
CA THR A 525 18.27 -11.74 -16.74
C THR A 525 18.03 -10.29 -16.34
N GLN A 526 18.14 -9.37 -17.31
CA GLN A 526 18.05 -7.94 -17.09
C GLN A 526 17.23 -7.30 -18.21
N MET A 527 16.57 -6.19 -17.90
CA MET A 527 15.93 -5.34 -18.89
C MET A 527 16.71 -4.03 -19.01
N HIS A 528 17.02 -3.63 -20.24
CA HIS A 528 17.68 -2.39 -20.58
C HIS A 528 16.66 -1.41 -21.17
N LEU A 529 16.65 -0.17 -20.70
CA LEU A 529 15.71 0.86 -21.16
C LEU A 529 16.47 2.13 -21.54
N TRP A 530 16.19 2.65 -22.73
CA TRP A 530 16.67 3.95 -23.18
C TRP A 530 15.48 4.88 -23.38
N LEU A 531 15.53 6.06 -22.81
CA LEU A 531 14.55 7.13 -22.98
C LEU A 531 15.27 8.37 -23.48
N THR A 532 14.84 8.93 -24.61
CA THR A 532 15.40 10.18 -25.15
C THR A 532 14.37 11.28 -25.20
N TYR A 533 14.76 12.49 -24.84
CA TYR A 533 13.90 13.66 -24.94
C TYR A 533 14.72 14.93 -25.21
N GLN A 534 14.05 15.95 -25.73
CA GLN A 534 14.59 17.28 -25.94
C GLN A 534 14.00 18.26 -24.94
N VAL A 535 14.82 19.20 -24.47
CA VAL A 535 14.41 20.21 -23.49
C VAL A 535 15.15 21.53 -23.71
N MET A 536 14.45 22.65 -23.52
CA MET A 536 15.05 23.99 -23.52
C MET A 536 15.89 24.22 -22.27
N ALA A 537 16.99 24.96 -22.41
CA ALA A 537 17.77 25.41 -21.27
C ALA A 537 16.99 26.45 -20.46
N LYS A 538 17.05 26.32 -19.13
CA LYS A 538 16.52 27.31 -18.19
C LYS A 538 17.53 27.54 -17.08
N ASP A 539 17.85 28.81 -16.82
CA ASP A 539 18.80 29.21 -15.78
C ASP A 539 20.16 28.48 -15.90
N ASN A 540 20.67 28.36 -17.13
CA ASN A 540 21.90 27.63 -17.46
C ASN A 540 21.91 26.16 -17.01
N SER A 541 20.74 25.52 -17.03
CA SER A 541 20.55 24.11 -16.68
C SER A 541 19.52 23.44 -17.58
N PHE A 542 19.61 22.11 -17.69
CA PHE A 542 18.64 21.27 -18.39
C PHE A 542 17.83 20.46 -17.40
N ALA A 543 16.51 20.56 -17.47
CA ALA A 543 15.62 19.84 -16.56
C ALA A 543 15.62 18.33 -16.84
N LEU A 544 15.58 17.56 -15.77
CA LEU A 544 15.40 16.10 -15.82
C LEU A 544 13.96 15.70 -15.46
N PRO A 545 13.51 14.49 -15.87
CA PRO A 545 12.24 13.94 -15.43
C PRO A 545 12.09 13.99 -13.91
N LYS A 546 11.02 14.61 -13.43
CA LYS A 546 10.67 14.62 -12.01
C LYS A 546 9.71 13.49 -11.73
N LEU A 547 10.12 12.54 -10.90
CA LEU A 547 9.27 11.42 -10.51
C LEU A 547 8.03 11.92 -9.76
N ARG A 548 6.86 11.38 -10.11
CA ARG A 548 5.60 11.57 -9.39
C ARG A 548 5.17 10.30 -8.68
N GLU A 549 5.23 9.18 -9.38
CA GLU A 549 4.84 7.88 -8.83
C GLU A 549 5.66 6.77 -9.50
N LYS A 550 5.92 5.69 -8.75
CA LYS A 550 6.53 4.47 -9.26
C LYS A 550 5.85 3.24 -8.67
N ARG A 551 5.80 2.15 -9.43
CA ARG A 551 5.33 0.83 -8.96
C ARG A 551 6.33 -0.26 -9.30
N ASN A 552 6.44 -1.26 -8.41
CA ASN A 552 7.33 -2.42 -8.49
C ASN A 552 8.85 -2.16 -8.54
N ILE A 553 9.29 -0.90 -8.48
CA ILE A 553 10.70 -0.53 -8.67
C ILE A 553 11.31 0.11 -7.42
N TYR A 554 12.55 -0.27 -7.11
CA TYR A 554 13.34 0.34 -6.06
C TYR A 554 14.81 0.53 -6.45
N TRP A 555 15.48 1.46 -5.76
CA TRP A 555 16.92 1.68 -5.84
C TRP A 555 17.47 1.85 -4.43
N ASN A 556 18.78 1.65 -4.29
CA ASN A 556 19.45 1.74 -3.00
C ASN A 556 20.90 2.24 -3.19
N LYS A 557 21.70 2.19 -2.12
CA LYS A 557 23.11 2.60 -2.14
C LYS A 557 23.99 1.81 -3.14
N ASN A 558 23.53 0.65 -3.61
CA ASN A 558 24.24 -0.19 -4.57
C ASN A 558 23.85 0.13 -6.03
N THR A 559 22.81 0.93 -6.25
CA THR A 559 22.45 1.42 -7.60
C THR A 559 23.56 2.32 -8.11
N LYS A 560 24.17 1.95 -9.24
CA LYS A 560 25.22 2.74 -9.89
C LYS A 560 24.59 3.90 -10.66
N ARG A 561 25.15 5.11 -10.49
CA ARG A 561 24.67 6.32 -11.16
C ARG A 561 25.80 7.04 -11.88
N ILE A 562 25.60 7.33 -13.15
CA ILE A 562 26.61 7.92 -14.03
C ILE A 562 25.98 9.13 -14.74
N TYR A 563 26.50 10.33 -14.52
CA TYR A 563 26.03 11.55 -15.20
C TYR A 563 27.18 12.11 -16.05
N ASN A 564 26.98 12.21 -17.37
CA ASN A 564 28.01 12.65 -18.33
C ASN A 564 29.36 11.96 -18.04
N THR A 565 29.35 10.63 -18.05
CA THR A 565 30.49 9.73 -17.76
C THR A 565 31.10 9.80 -16.36
N LYS A 566 30.57 10.62 -15.44
CA LYS A 566 31.06 10.72 -14.06
C LYS A 566 30.17 9.90 -13.12
N SER A 567 30.78 9.01 -12.34
CA SER A 567 30.06 8.28 -11.29
C SER A 567 29.66 9.26 -10.19
N VAL A 568 28.37 9.28 -9.84
CA VAL A 568 27.82 10.13 -8.79
C VAL A 568 27.32 9.27 -7.64
N ARG A 569 27.50 9.73 -6.41
CA ARG A 569 26.93 9.07 -5.25
C ARG A 569 25.41 9.24 -5.28
N GLY A 570 24.69 8.13 -5.42
CA GLY A 570 23.24 8.18 -5.54
C GLY A 570 22.54 8.56 -4.25
N ASP A 571 21.48 9.35 -4.40
CA ASP A 571 20.46 9.52 -3.38
C ASP A 571 19.66 8.21 -3.22
N ARG A 572 19.34 7.87 -1.97
CA ARG A 572 18.52 6.71 -1.63
C ARG A 572 17.04 6.97 -1.93
N GLU A 573 16.62 8.22 -2.01
CA GLU A 573 15.20 8.58 -2.14
C GLU A 573 14.86 9.15 -3.51
N ALA A 574 15.70 10.01 -4.10
CA ALA A 574 15.42 10.61 -5.41
C ALA A 574 15.68 9.66 -6.61
N TRP A 575 14.79 9.70 -7.61
CA TRP A 575 15.00 9.00 -8.89
C TRP A 575 16.05 9.69 -9.76
N LEU A 576 16.01 11.01 -9.88
CA LEU A 576 16.91 11.86 -10.66
C LEU A 576 17.05 13.23 -9.95
N PRO A 577 18.15 13.98 -10.12
CA PRO A 577 18.22 15.37 -9.67
C PRO A 577 17.23 16.24 -10.47
N SER A 578 16.91 17.45 -9.97
CA SER A 578 15.93 18.32 -10.65
C SER A 578 16.38 18.84 -12.00
N SER A 579 17.68 19.07 -12.17
CA SER A 579 18.32 19.52 -13.40
C SER A 579 19.81 19.19 -13.39
N LEU A 580 20.44 19.27 -14.56
CA LEU A 580 21.89 19.23 -14.72
C LEU A 580 22.37 20.60 -15.22
N THR A 581 23.40 21.16 -14.58
CA THR A 581 24.03 22.39 -15.04
C THR A 581 24.65 22.19 -16.41
N ALA A 582 24.44 23.13 -17.32
CA ALA A 582 25.07 23.12 -18.63
C ALA A 582 26.59 23.26 -18.49
N VAL A 583 27.33 22.46 -19.25
CA VAL A 583 28.80 22.53 -19.37
C VAL A 583 29.20 23.80 -20.12
N THR A 584 28.45 24.14 -21.18
CA THR A 584 28.62 25.37 -21.94
C THR A 584 27.60 26.41 -21.50
N GLN A 585 28.01 27.69 -21.44
CA GLN A 585 27.06 28.76 -21.12
C GLN A 585 25.96 28.85 -22.19
N THR A 586 24.71 28.72 -21.75
CA THR A 586 23.55 28.71 -22.64
C THR A 586 23.22 30.13 -23.09
N THR A 587 23.12 30.35 -24.41
CA THR A 587 22.77 31.66 -24.99
C THR A 587 21.47 31.52 -25.76
N ALA A 588 20.41 32.20 -25.30
CA ALA A 588 19.08 32.10 -25.93
C ALA A 588 19.08 32.62 -27.37
N GLN A 589 18.51 31.85 -28.30
CA GLN A 589 18.44 32.19 -29.73
C GLN A 589 17.03 32.08 -30.28
N GLN A 590 16.75 32.81 -31.36
CA GLN A 590 15.52 32.63 -32.10
C GLN A 590 15.62 31.39 -33.00
N HIS A 591 14.61 30.54 -32.95
CA HIS A 591 14.50 29.35 -33.81
C HIS A 591 13.28 29.45 -34.71
N GLN A 592 13.35 28.88 -35.91
CA GLN A 592 12.27 28.93 -36.89
C GLN A 592 12.27 27.68 -37.77
N ILE A 593 11.14 26.97 -37.80
CA ILE A 593 10.97 25.72 -38.54
C ILE A 593 9.76 25.84 -39.47
N ASN A 594 9.96 25.47 -40.74
CA ASN A 594 8.90 25.35 -41.74
C ASN A 594 8.49 23.89 -41.89
N PHE A 595 7.19 23.63 -41.78
CA PHE A 595 6.61 22.30 -41.94
C PHE A 595 5.98 22.13 -43.33
N ALA A 596 6.03 20.91 -43.86
CA ALA A 596 5.48 20.56 -45.17
C ALA A 596 3.97 20.84 -45.31
N ASN A 597 3.24 20.88 -44.20
CA ASN A 597 1.81 21.19 -44.16
C ASN A 597 1.50 22.71 -44.25
N GLY A 598 2.50 23.54 -44.57
CA GLY A 598 2.36 24.99 -44.75
C GLY A 598 2.27 25.79 -43.45
N TYR A 599 2.68 25.19 -42.33
CA TYR A 599 2.80 25.88 -41.05
C TYR A 599 4.25 26.21 -40.73
N GLN A 600 4.44 27.32 -40.03
CA GLN A 600 5.73 27.77 -39.52
C GLN A 600 5.63 27.94 -38.00
N ILE A 601 6.60 27.37 -37.29
CA ILE A 601 6.76 27.59 -35.85
C ILE A 601 8.02 28.41 -35.62
N SER A 602 7.91 29.47 -34.82
CA SER A 602 9.05 30.23 -34.34
C SER A 602 9.09 30.26 -32.81
N ALA A 603 10.29 30.12 -32.26
CA ALA A 603 10.56 30.26 -30.83
C ALA A 603 11.38 31.53 -30.63
N GLN A 604 10.87 32.48 -29.85
CA GLN A 604 11.55 33.73 -29.54
C GLN A 604 11.85 33.81 -28.04
N PRO A 605 13.09 34.13 -27.64
CA PRO A 605 13.42 34.38 -26.23
C PRO A 605 12.57 35.52 -25.67
N LEU A 606 12.01 35.32 -24.47
CA LEU A 606 11.29 36.38 -23.75
C LEU A 606 12.26 37.38 -23.15
N VAL A 607 11.98 38.66 -23.31
CA VAL A 607 12.71 39.72 -22.62
C VAL A 607 12.11 39.85 -21.21
N THR A 608 12.92 39.62 -20.17
CA THR A 608 12.53 39.54 -18.74
C THR A 608 11.80 40.77 -18.15
N ARG A 609 11.60 41.84 -18.93
CA ARG A 609 10.99 43.10 -18.47
C ARG A 609 9.47 43.18 -18.68
N GLU A 610 8.87 42.29 -19.48
CA GLU A 610 7.43 42.31 -19.70
C GLU A 610 6.66 41.74 -18.51
N ARG A 611 5.74 42.54 -17.96
CA ARG A 611 4.86 42.11 -16.88
C ARG A 611 3.60 41.48 -17.49
N PHE A 612 3.50 40.16 -17.40
CA PHE A 612 2.34 39.39 -17.84
C PHE A 612 1.25 39.38 -16.77
N LEU A 613 0.61 40.53 -16.56
CA LEU A 613 -0.60 40.64 -15.75
C LEU A 613 -1.79 41.00 -16.66
N PRO A 614 -3.00 40.52 -16.30
CA PRO A 614 -4.21 40.87 -17.03
C PRO A 614 -4.51 42.36 -16.88
N GLU A 615 -5.00 42.98 -17.95
CA GLU A 615 -5.48 44.37 -17.97
C GLU A 615 -6.89 44.34 -18.55
N SER A 616 -7.90 44.83 -17.81
CA SER A 616 -9.30 44.78 -18.28
C SER A 616 -9.81 43.37 -18.63
N GLU A 617 -9.39 42.36 -17.87
CA GLU A 617 -9.84 40.97 -17.99
C GLU A 617 -10.41 40.48 -16.65
N ARG A 618 -11.45 39.64 -16.67
CA ARG A 618 -12.06 39.05 -15.47
C ARG A 618 -11.77 37.55 -15.38
N PHE A 619 -11.41 37.07 -14.20
CA PHE A 619 -11.09 35.67 -13.95
C PHE A 619 -12.04 35.03 -12.94
N ALA A 620 -12.30 33.74 -13.09
CA ALA A 620 -12.97 32.94 -12.08
C ALA A 620 -11.93 32.05 -11.40
N VAL A 621 -11.86 32.10 -10.06
CA VAL A 621 -10.98 31.28 -9.25
C VAL A 621 -11.84 30.25 -8.51
N VAL A 622 -11.84 29.01 -8.99
CA VAL A 622 -12.55 27.89 -8.35
C VAL A 622 -11.62 27.25 -7.34
N VAL A 623 -12.01 27.24 -6.07
CA VAL A 623 -11.21 26.67 -4.99
C VAL A 623 -11.76 25.30 -4.63
N ASP A 624 -10.88 24.31 -4.70
CA ASP A 624 -11.12 22.96 -4.20
C ASP A 624 -11.17 22.95 -2.66
N THR A 625 -12.26 22.43 -2.11
CA THR A 625 -12.50 22.30 -0.67
C THR A 625 -12.50 20.85 -0.17
N SER A 626 -11.96 19.93 -0.97
CA SER A 626 -11.74 18.54 -0.54
C SER A 626 -10.81 18.47 0.69
N TYR A 627 -10.84 17.34 1.39
CA TYR A 627 -10.06 17.13 2.62
C TYR A 627 -8.54 17.30 2.39
N SER A 628 -8.01 16.84 1.25
CA SER A 628 -6.57 16.83 0.93
C SER A 628 -5.98 18.25 0.86
N MET A 629 -6.78 19.22 0.39
CA MET A 629 -6.43 20.64 0.30
C MET A 629 -6.13 21.30 1.66
N ARG A 630 -6.55 20.70 2.77
CA ARG A 630 -6.22 21.18 4.13
C ARG A 630 -4.71 21.31 4.35
N ALA A 631 -3.90 20.45 3.72
CA ALA A 631 -2.44 20.53 3.83
C ALA A 631 -1.85 21.74 3.07
N LYS A 632 -2.64 22.41 2.22
CA LYS A 632 -2.24 23.50 1.31
C LYS A 632 -2.86 24.85 1.66
N THR A 633 -3.48 24.99 2.83
CA THR A 633 -4.13 26.24 3.26
C THR A 633 -3.17 27.45 3.23
N LYS A 634 -1.90 27.25 3.61
CA LYS A 634 -0.89 28.33 3.59
C LYS A 634 -0.56 28.76 2.16
N GLU A 635 -0.32 27.81 1.26
CA GLU A 635 -0.06 28.08 -0.15
C GLU A 635 -1.28 28.72 -0.82
N LEU A 636 -2.50 28.28 -0.50
CA LEU A 636 -3.74 28.90 -0.98
C LEU A 636 -3.79 30.37 -0.55
N LYS A 637 -3.61 30.65 0.74
CA LYS A 637 -3.57 32.02 1.27
C LYS A 637 -2.55 32.89 0.53
N GLN A 638 -1.33 32.39 0.34
CA GLN A 638 -0.28 33.12 -0.38
C GLN A 638 -0.66 33.46 -1.82
N ASN A 639 -1.32 32.55 -2.54
CA ASN A 639 -1.77 32.81 -3.91
C ASN A 639 -2.90 33.84 -3.95
N ILE A 640 -3.86 33.79 -3.02
CA ILE A 640 -4.94 34.78 -2.95
C ILE A 640 -4.40 36.16 -2.53
N ASP A 641 -3.55 36.23 -1.49
CA ASP A 641 -2.91 37.48 -1.07
C ASP A 641 -2.11 38.11 -2.22
N TRP A 642 -1.46 37.28 -3.05
CA TRP A 642 -0.77 37.73 -4.25
C TRP A 642 -1.72 38.30 -5.31
N LEU A 643 -2.89 37.69 -5.54
CA LEU A 643 -3.91 38.21 -6.46
C LEU A 643 -4.38 39.61 -6.03
N VAL A 644 -4.73 39.75 -4.74
CA VAL A 644 -5.17 41.02 -4.15
C VAL A 644 -4.07 42.08 -4.28
N ALA A 645 -2.83 41.75 -3.93
CA ALA A 645 -1.70 42.67 -4.01
C ALA A 645 -1.33 43.10 -5.44
N ASN A 646 -1.77 42.37 -6.47
CA ASN A 646 -1.55 42.70 -7.88
C ASN A 646 -2.77 43.36 -8.55
N GLY A 647 -3.74 43.83 -7.77
CA GLY A 647 -4.85 44.67 -8.25
C GLY A 647 -6.09 43.90 -8.69
N LEU A 648 -6.18 42.59 -8.51
CA LEU A 648 -7.38 41.80 -8.86
C LEU A 648 -8.45 41.79 -7.75
N GLY A 649 -8.29 42.62 -6.71
CA GLY A 649 -9.22 42.69 -5.57
C GLY A 649 -9.60 44.12 -5.18
N ASP A 650 -9.41 45.10 -6.07
CA ASP A 650 -9.80 46.50 -5.86
C ASP A 650 -11.19 46.84 -6.44
N LEU A 651 -11.91 45.83 -6.96
CA LEU A 651 -13.19 45.93 -7.67
C LEU A 651 -13.14 46.87 -8.90
N SER A 652 -11.94 47.22 -9.38
CA SER A 652 -11.72 48.05 -10.54
C SER A 652 -11.37 47.21 -11.75
N PHE A 653 -12.26 47.17 -12.74
CA PHE A 653 -12.00 46.48 -13.99
C PHE A 653 -10.76 47.00 -14.74
N SER A 654 -10.29 48.23 -14.46
CA SER A 654 -9.10 48.79 -15.09
C SER A 654 -7.83 47.95 -14.87
N ASN A 655 -7.72 47.30 -13.71
CA ASN A 655 -6.54 46.53 -13.28
C ASN A 655 -6.75 45.01 -13.44
N GLY A 656 -7.90 44.59 -13.99
CA GLY A 656 -8.36 43.20 -13.96
C GLY A 656 -9.14 42.88 -12.69
N ASP A 657 -9.98 41.84 -12.74
CA ASP A 657 -10.88 41.48 -11.64
C ASP A 657 -10.97 39.95 -11.47
N ALA A 658 -11.25 39.46 -10.27
CA ALA A 658 -11.34 38.03 -9.99
C ALA A 658 -12.43 37.68 -8.97
N ASP A 659 -13.31 36.76 -9.35
CA ASP A 659 -14.33 36.22 -8.45
C ASP A 659 -13.88 34.85 -7.92
N ILE A 660 -14.14 34.56 -6.64
CA ILE A 660 -13.90 33.25 -6.05
C ILE A 660 -15.18 32.41 -6.07
N TYR A 661 -15.03 31.13 -6.42
CA TYR A 661 -16.05 30.11 -6.33
C TYR A 661 -15.58 29.03 -5.37
N LEU A 662 -16.23 28.93 -4.22
CA LEU A 662 -15.96 27.91 -3.22
C LEU A 662 -16.82 26.69 -3.52
N THR A 663 -16.13 25.61 -3.89
CA THR A 663 -16.77 24.31 -4.06
C THR A 663 -17.14 23.72 -2.71
N ASN A 664 -18.04 22.75 -2.67
CA ASN A 664 -18.53 22.22 -1.40
C ASN A 664 -19.09 20.78 -1.52
N VAL A 665 -18.87 19.96 -0.49
CA VAL A 665 -19.44 18.61 -0.39
C VAL A 665 -20.68 18.64 0.50
N GLY A 666 -21.84 18.28 -0.04
CA GLY A 666 -23.09 18.15 0.73
C GLY A 666 -23.75 19.48 1.14
N PHE A 667 -23.14 20.61 0.83
CA PHE A 667 -23.68 21.96 1.04
C PHE A 667 -23.73 22.74 -0.26
N PRO A 668 -24.54 23.82 -0.35
CA PRO A 668 -24.49 24.71 -1.50
C PRO A 668 -23.09 25.32 -1.68
N PRO A 669 -22.58 25.40 -2.93
CA PRO A 669 -21.36 26.14 -3.21
C PRO A 669 -21.60 27.65 -3.05
N GLU A 670 -20.54 28.43 -2.88
CA GLU A 670 -20.59 29.88 -2.64
C GLU A 670 -19.79 30.66 -3.68
N ARG A 671 -20.27 31.84 -4.05
CA ARG A 671 -19.56 32.80 -4.91
C ARG A 671 -19.24 34.06 -4.11
N ILE A 672 -17.98 34.49 -4.16
CA ILE A 672 -17.47 35.70 -3.53
C ILE A 672 -16.97 36.62 -4.65
N ASP A 673 -17.67 37.74 -4.85
CA ASP A 673 -17.32 38.72 -5.90
C ASP A 673 -16.11 39.59 -5.50
N ASP A 674 -15.88 39.81 -4.20
CA ASP A 674 -14.73 40.57 -3.70
C ASP A 674 -13.71 39.62 -3.08
N ILE A 675 -12.68 39.28 -3.86
CA ILE A 675 -11.60 38.38 -3.43
C ILE A 675 -10.86 38.87 -2.18
N SER A 676 -10.88 40.18 -1.86
CA SER A 676 -10.24 40.70 -0.64
C SER A 676 -10.95 40.27 0.65
N GLN A 677 -12.21 39.82 0.56
CA GLN A 677 -13.00 39.31 1.67
C GLN A 677 -12.78 37.82 1.94
N PHE A 678 -12.12 37.11 1.01
CA PHE A 678 -11.87 35.69 1.17
C PHE A 678 -10.72 35.42 2.17
N ASP A 679 -10.99 34.52 3.10
CA ASP A 679 -10.01 34.07 4.09
C ASP A 679 -9.83 32.55 4.00
N ALA A 680 -8.70 32.14 3.43
CA ALA A 680 -8.35 30.72 3.27
C ALA A 680 -8.31 29.96 4.62
N GLU A 681 -8.04 30.64 5.74
CA GLU A 681 -7.94 30.00 7.06
C GLU A 681 -9.32 29.66 7.66
N LYS A 682 -10.39 30.27 7.14
CA LYS A 682 -11.78 30.00 7.56
C LYS A 682 -12.46 28.92 6.71
N VAL A 683 -11.81 28.43 5.66
CA VAL A 683 -12.38 27.39 4.77
C VAL A 683 -12.33 26.03 5.47
N THR A 684 -13.48 25.35 5.47
CA THR A 684 -13.57 23.97 5.92
C THR A 684 -13.30 23.02 4.76
N PHE A 685 -12.15 22.35 4.81
CA PHE A 685 -11.72 21.31 3.87
C PHE A 685 -12.28 19.95 4.30
N PHE A 686 -13.20 19.38 3.52
CA PHE A 686 -13.96 18.19 3.92
C PHE A 686 -14.39 17.32 2.74
N GLY A 687 -14.26 16.00 2.90
CA GLY A 687 -14.75 15.02 1.94
C GLY A 687 -13.95 15.02 0.64
N THR A 688 -14.56 14.50 -0.41
CA THR A 688 -13.95 14.32 -1.74
C THR A 688 -14.76 15.05 -2.79
N LEU A 689 -14.09 15.75 -3.69
CA LEU A 689 -14.68 16.38 -4.87
C LEU A 689 -13.86 16.02 -6.10
N GLN A 690 -14.53 15.57 -7.14
CA GLN A 690 -13.91 15.36 -8.44
C GLN A 690 -13.96 16.64 -9.27
N TYR A 691 -13.03 16.80 -10.23
CA TYR A 691 -12.96 18.00 -11.06
C TYR A 691 -14.26 18.31 -11.80
N LYS A 692 -15.00 17.27 -12.21
CA LYS A 692 -16.32 17.43 -12.82
C LYS A 692 -17.29 18.16 -11.88
N GLU A 693 -17.41 17.69 -10.64
CA GLU A 693 -18.34 18.23 -9.64
C GLU A 693 -17.99 19.69 -9.31
N MET A 694 -16.69 20.00 -9.18
CA MET A 694 -16.22 21.38 -8.98
C MET A 694 -16.64 22.30 -10.12
N LEU A 695 -16.51 21.85 -11.36
CA LEU A 695 -16.87 22.62 -12.55
C LEU A 695 -18.38 22.76 -12.73
N GLU A 696 -19.17 21.75 -12.37
CA GLU A 696 -20.63 21.81 -12.36
C GLU A 696 -21.12 22.83 -11.32
N GLN A 697 -20.55 22.83 -10.12
CA GLN A 697 -20.84 23.83 -9.07
C GLN A 697 -20.48 25.24 -9.53
N PHE A 698 -19.34 25.42 -10.19
CA PHE A 698 -18.97 26.70 -10.81
C PHE A 698 -20.02 27.15 -11.82
N LEU A 699 -20.42 26.29 -12.76
CA LEU A 699 -21.41 26.63 -13.79
C LEU A 699 -22.79 26.97 -13.19
N GLN A 700 -23.18 26.32 -12.09
CA GLN A 700 -24.41 26.62 -11.37
C GLN A 700 -24.42 28.04 -10.80
N LEU A 701 -23.29 28.52 -10.28
CA LEU A 701 -23.17 29.83 -9.62
C LEU A 701 -22.80 30.98 -10.57
N ARG A 702 -22.22 30.66 -11.74
CA ARG A 702 -21.67 31.67 -12.65
C ARG A 702 -22.68 32.70 -13.14
N GLY A 703 -23.92 32.25 -13.35
CA GLY A 703 -24.94 33.03 -14.06
C GLY A 703 -24.44 33.52 -15.43
N ASP A 704 -24.74 34.78 -15.74
CA ASP A 704 -24.39 35.43 -17.00
C ASP A 704 -22.98 36.07 -17.02
N THR A 705 -22.22 35.96 -15.92
CA THR A 705 -20.88 36.54 -15.84
C THR A 705 -19.93 35.84 -16.83
N ARG A 706 -19.25 36.63 -17.66
CA ARG A 706 -18.25 36.14 -18.62
C ARG A 706 -16.85 36.30 -18.06
N TYR A 707 -16.02 35.28 -18.26
CA TYR A 707 -14.63 35.26 -17.81
C TYR A 707 -13.67 35.08 -18.98
N ASN A 708 -12.48 35.65 -18.86
CA ASN A 708 -11.37 35.49 -19.80
C ASN A 708 -10.60 34.18 -19.53
N GLY A 709 -10.64 33.69 -18.29
CA GLY A 709 -10.04 32.43 -17.88
C GLY A 709 -10.65 31.89 -16.59
N LEU A 710 -10.62 30.57 -16.45
CA LEU A 710 -11.03 29.84 -15.25
C LEU A 710 -9.79 29.23 -14.61
N ILE A 711 -9.51 29.55 -13.35
CA ILE A 711 -8.39 29.01 -12.58
C ILE A 711 -8.96 28.08 -11.51
N LEU A 712 -8.80 26.77 -11.70
CA LEU A 712 -9.16 25.77 -10.70
C LEU A 712 -7.94 25.53 -9.81
N VAL A 713 -8.03 25.92 -8.54
CA VAL A 713 -6.98 25.79 -7.53
C VAL A 713 -7.23 24.51 -6.74
N THR A 714 -6.31 23.55 -6.86
CA THR A 714 -6.41 22.21 -6.24
C THR A 714 -5.01 21.76 -5.82
N ASP A 715 -4.90 20.65 -5.10
CA ASP A 715 -3.62 20.05 -4.71
C ASP A 715 -3.16 19.02 -5.75
N GLU A 716 -2.45 17.97 -5.36
CA GLU A 716 -2.09 16.90 -6.29
C GLU A 716 -3.29 16.10 -6.81
N GLY A 717 -4.44 16.16 -6.14
CA GLY A 717 -5.63 15.39 -6.43
C GLY A 717 -5.43 13.87 -6.34
N SER A 718 -6.53 13.15 -6.55
CA SER A 718 -6.57 11.70 -6.56
C SER A 718 -7.17 11.18 -7.86
N TYR A 719 -6.37 11.18 -8.94
CA TYR A 719 -6.80 10.66 -10.26
C TYR A 719 -7.27 9.19 -10.24
N GLU A 720 -6.90 8.41 -9.21
CA GLU A 720 -7.37 7.02 -9.07
C GLU A 720 -8.85 6.94 -8.62
N LEU A 721 -9.42 8.06 -8.16
CA LEU A 721 -10.82 8.17 -7.75
C LEU A 721 -11.72 8.68 -8.87
N SER A 722 -11.16 9.13 -10.00
CA SER A 722 -11.96 9.64 -11.12
C SER A 722 -12.72 8.53 -11.84
N ASP A 723 -13.93 8.86 -12.28
CA ASP A 723 -14.73 8.00 -13.15
C ASP A 723 -14.59 8.45 -14.61
N ASP A 724 -13.71 7.75 -15.35
CA ASP A 724 -13.42 8.04 -16.75
C ASP A 724 -14.61 7.84 -17.70
N THR A 725 -15.75 7.30 -17.21
CA THR A 725 -16.94 7.06 -18.03
C THR A 725 -17.85 8.29 -18.18
N GLN A 726 -17.63 9.33 -17.37
CA GLN A 726 -18.53 10.48 -17.30
C GLN A 726 -18.09 11.62 -18.21
N GLU A 727 -19.03 12.23 -18.92
CA GLU A 727 -18.76 13.42 -19.72
C GLU A 727 -18.51 14.64 -18.83
N MET A 728 -17.49 15.43 -19.19
CA MET A 728 -17.15 16.69 -18.55
C MET A 728 -18.04 17.83 -19.06
N PRO A 729 -18.36 18.83 -18.22
CA PRO A 729 -19.17 19.97 -18.64
C PRO A 729 -18.47 20.79 -19.74
N ASN A 730 -19.26 21.38 -20.64
CA ASN A 730 -18.72 22.20 -21.72
C ASN A 730 -18.31 23.59 -21.18
N LEU A 731 -17.05 23.98 -21.39
CA LEU A 731 -16.53 25.27 -20.99
C LEU A 731 -16.25 26.14 -22.22
N SER A 732 -16.78 27.37 -22.21
CA SER A 732 -16.49 28.38 -23.22
C SER A 732 -15.22 29.20 -22.91
N THR A 733 -14.60 28.96 -21.76
CA THR A 733 -13.46 29.71 -21.24
C THR A 733 -12.28 28.78 -20.97
N PRO A 734 -11.02 29.22 -21.18
CA PRO A 734 -9.84 28.40 -20.91
C PRO A 734 -9.74 27.94 -19.46
N LEU A 735 -9.63 26.63 -19.24
CA LEU A 735 -9.47 26.02 -17.92
C LEU A 735 -7.99 25.84 -17.55
N TRP A 736 -7.54 26.55 -16.52
CA TRP A 736 -6.21 26.42 -15.94
C TRP A 736 -6.27 25.72 -14.60
N MET A 737 -5.61 24.57 -14.47
CA MET A 737 -5.44 23.91 -13.18
C MET A 737 -4.16 24.40 -12.50
N LEU A 738 -4.33 25.05 -11.35
CA LEU A 738 -3.25 25.49 -10.48
C LEU A 738 -3.08 24.48 -9.35
N HIS A 739 -2.01 23.69 -9.42
CA HIS A 739 -1.70 22.68 -8.41
C HIS A 739 -0.81 23.26 -7.31
N LEU A 740 -1.33 23.29 -6.08
CA LEU A 740 -0.61 23.73 -4.90
C LEU A 740 0.36 22.63 -4.42
N GLY A 741 1.66 22.90 -4.54
CA GLY A 741 2.72 21.95 -4.21
C GLY A 741 3.27 21.28 -5.45
N ALA A 742 2.78 20.08 -5.77
CA ALA A 742 3.24 19.35 -6.94
C ALA A 742 2.07 18.88 -7.82
N MET A 743 2.38 18.39 -9.02
CA MET A 743 1.36 18.02 -9.99
C MET A 743 0.83 16.60 -9.77
N PRO A 744 -0.42 16.29 -10.15
CA PRO A 744 -0.91 14.92 -10.23
C PRO A 744 0.01 14.03 -11.08
N PRO A 745 0.11 12.72 -10.77
CA PRO A 745 0.78 11.75 -11.64
C PRO A 745 0.18 11.68 -13.05
N ALA A 746 -1.14 11.81 -13.17
CA ALA A 746 -1.90 11.77 -14.42
C ALA A 746 -3.25 12.48 -14.28
N TYR A 747 -3.89 12.77 -15.42
CA TYR A 747 -5.30 13.15 -15.49
C TYR A 747 -6.09 12.05 -16.19
N ASP A 748 -7.38 11.93 -15.87
CA ASP A 748 -8.31 11.17 -16.68
C ASP A 748 -8.47 11.77 -18.08
N ASP A 749 -8.89 10.95 -19.02
CA ASP A 749 -8.97 11.33 -20.42
C ASP A 749 -10.02 12.42 -20.68
N ALA A 750 -11.10 12.46 -19.89
CA ALA A 750 -12.17 13.44 -20.05
C ALA A 750 -11.70 14.84 -19.60
N THR A 751 -11.04 14.94 -18.45
CA THR A 751 -10.40 16.16 -17.94
C THR A 751 -9.32 16.66 -18.89
N LEU A 752 -8.45 15.75 -19.39
CA LEU A 752 -7.42 16.11 -20.35
C LEU A 752 -8.01 16.66 -21.66
N LYS A 753 -9.07 16.04 -22.17
CA LYS A 753 -9.80 16.50 -23.35
C LYS A 753 -10.43 17.88 -23.12
N LEU A 754 -11.03 18.12 -21.95
CA LEU A 754 -11.62 19.42 -21.61
C LEU A 754 -10.57 20.53 -21.54
N MET A 755 -9.42 20.29 -20.90
CA MET A 755 -8.32 21.27 -20.85
C MET A 755 -7.83 21.62 -22.26
N GLN A 756 -7.70 20.63 -23.14
CA GLN A 756 -7.29 20.84 -24.53
C GLN A 756 -8.32 21.64 -25.33
N LYS A 757 -9.60 21.26 -25.24
CA LYS A 757 -10.72 21.91 -25.95
C LYS A 757 -10.94 23.36 -25.51
N SER A 758 -10.85 23.62 -24.20
CA SER A 758 -10.98 24.98 -23.65
C SER A 758 -9.78 25.88 -23.97
N GLY A 759 -8.65 25.29 -24.37
CA GLY A 759 -7.41 26.02 -24.66
C GLY A 759 -6.61 26.42 -23.43
N GLY A 760 -6.91 25.81 -22.28
CA GLY A 760 -6.23 26.03 -21.00
C GLY A 760 -5.01 25.13 -20.80
N GLY A 761 -4.65 24.84 -19.55
CA GLY A 761 -3.41 24.16 -19.20
C GLY A 761 -3.23 23.90 -17.70
N VAL A 762 -2.00 23.57 -17.30
CA VAL A 762 -1.65 23.25 -15.90
C VAL A 762 -0.44 24.04 -15.46
N ALA A 763 -0.45 24.49 -14.21
CA ALA A 763 0.65 25.24 -13.61
C ALA A 763 0.81 24.89 -12.13
N THR A 764 2.00 25.11 -11.59
CA THR A 764 2.27 25.05 -10.13
C THR A 764 2.46 26.43 -9.52
N LYS A 765 2.41 27.47 -10.34
CA LYS A 765 2.58 28.86 -9.93
C LYS A 765 1.58 29.72 -10.68
N LEU A 766 0.94 30.63 -9.94
CA LEU A 766 -0.04 31.54 -10.49
C LEU A 766 0.55 32.48 -11.56
N THR A 767 1.82 32.87 -11.42
CA THR A 767 2.53 33.66 -12.43
C THR A 767 2.64 32.97 -13.79
N GLU A 768 2.79 31.64 -13.82
CA GLU A 768 2.81 30.86 -15.06
C GLU A 768 1.43 30.87 -15.73
N VAL A 769 0.35 30.84 -14.95
CA VAL A 769 -1.03 30.92 -15.47
C VAL A 769 -1.25 32.26 -16.18
N PHE A 770 -0.97 33.37 -15.50
CA PHE A 770 -1.16 34.70 -16.10
C PHE A 770 -0.23 34.95 -17.29
N GLN A 771 1.01 34.44 -17.24
CA GLN A 771 1.91 34.47 -18.38
C GLN A 771 1.31 33.84 -19.62
N GLN A 772 0.61 32.72 -19.47
CA GLN A 772 0.01 31.99 -20.59
C GLN A 772 -1.32 32.60 -21.05
N VAL A 773 -2.18 33.06 -20.13
CA VAL A 773 -3.47 33.65 -20.49
C VAL A 773 -3.29 34.98 -21.21
N THR A 774 -2.41 35.84 -20.70
CA THR A 774 -2.18 37.19 -21.24
C THR A 774 -1.23 37.21 -22.44
N ALA A 775 -0.56 36.09 -22.74
CA ALA A 775 0.34 35.97 -23.87
C ALA A 775 -0.32 36.41 -25.20
N LYS A 776 -1.58 36.05 -25.42
CA LYS A 776 -2.29 36.40 -26.66
C LYS A 776 -2.60 37.89 -26.77
N SER A 777 -2.93 38.55 -25.66
CA SER A 777 -3.24 39.98 -25.66
C SER A 777 -1.96 40.83 -25.77
N LYS A 778 -0.84 40.39 -25.16
CA LYS A 778 0.45 41.10 -25.18
C LYS A 778 1.32 40.81 -26.41
N LEU A 779 1.44 39.55 -26.82
CA LEU A 779 2.36 39.11 -27.88
C LEU A 779 1.65 38.81 -29.22
N GLY A 780 0.32 38.86 -29.25
CA GLY A 780 -0.50 38.70 -30.46
C GLY A 780 -1.15 37.33 -30.64
N LYS A 781 -2.06 37.25 -31.63
CA LYS A 781 -2.95 36.08 -31.85
C LYS A 781 -2.23 34.82 -32.38
N SER A 782 -1.02 34.94 -32.91
CA SER A 782 -0.23 33.82 -33.44
C SER A 782 0.47 33.02 -32.35
N VAL A 783 0.49 33.51 -31.10
CA VAL A 783 1.12 32.81 -29.97
C VAL A 783 0.36 31.55 -29.62
N VAL A 784 1.09 30.44 -29.52
CA VAL A 784 0.56 29.12 -29.14
C VAL A 784 0.71 28.85 -27.64
N SER A 785 1.90 29.16 -27.11
CA SER A 785 2.28 28.95 -25.71
C SER A 785 3.49 29.80 -25.33
N VAL A 786 3.61 30.11 -24.05
CA VAL A 786 4.78 30.79 -23.46
C VAL A 786 5.38 29.89 -22.38
N ALA A 787 6.50 29.24 -22.67
CA ALA A 787 7.07 28.22 -21.80
C ALA A 787 8.60 28.26 -21.80
N ASP A 788 9.18 27.98 -20.63
CA ASP A 788 10.63 27.79 -20.43
C ASP A 788 11.49 28.95 -20.95
N GLY A 789 10.98 30.18 -20.85
CA GLY A 789 11.69 31.39 -21.28
C GLY A 789 11.46 31.78 -22.74
N TYR A 790 10.60 31.07 -23.48
CA TYR A 790 10.32 31.31 -24.89
C TYR A 790 8.84 31.54 -25.17
N ALA A 791 8.56 32.47 -26.07
CA ALA A 791 7.27 32.60 -26.74
C ALA A 791 7.29 31.79 -28.04
N TRP A 792 6.27 30.95 -28.22
CA TRP A 792 6.13 30.09 -29.39
C TRP A 792 5.00 30.58 -30.27
N PHE A 793 5.28 30.87 -31.53
CA PHE A 793 4.31 31.38 -32.50
C PHE A 793 4.03 30.34 -33.59
N MET A 794 2.79 30.34 -34.09
CA MET A 794 2.36 29.50 -35.20
C MET A 794 1.69 30.35 -36.28
N GLU A 795 2.27 30.30 -37.47
CA GLU A 795 1.81 31.03 -38.65
C GLU A 795 1.57 30.08 -39.81
N LYS A 796 0.62 30.41 -40.69
CA LYS A 796 0.37 29.65 -41.92
C LYS A 796 1.08 30.36 -43.06
N LYS A 797 2.08 29.73 -43.66
CA LYS A 797 2.92 30.32 -44.71
C LYS A 797 3.05 29.34 -45.88
N SER A 798 2.63 29.78 -47.06
CA SER A 798 2.75 28.99 -48.29
C SER A 798 4.12 29.22 -48.92
N GLY A 799 4.91 28.16 -49.15
CA GLY A 799 6.12 28.22 -49.99
C GLY A 799 7.44 28.53 -49.28
N GLY A 800 7.66 28.05 -48.04
CA GLY A 800 8.98 28.08 -47.40
C GLY A 800 9.78 26.80 -47.69
N GLU A 801 11.11 26.92 -47.81
CA GLU A 801 12.02 25.76 -47.81
C GLU A 801 11.85 24.96 -46.50
N ILE A 802 11.67 23.65 -46.62
CA ILE A 802 11.58 22.74 -45.46
C ILE A 802 12.99 22.65 -44.89
N ILE A 803 13.17 23.15 -43.66
CA ILE A 803 14.44 23.06 -42.94
C ILE A 803 14.37 21.81 -42.06
N GLU A 804 15.10 20.76 -42.42
CA GLU A 804 15.36 19.65 -41.51
C GLU A 804 16.42 20.09 -40.48
N ASP A 805 15.95 20.48 -39.29
CA ASP A 805 16.78 20.84 -38.15
C ASP A 805 16.55 19.83 -37.01
N ASN A 806 17.58 19.57 -36.20
CA ASN A 806 17.47 18.78 -34.98
C ASN A 806 16.54 19.43 -33.94
N PHE A 807 16.20 20.71 -34.08
CA PHE A 807 15.18 21.41 -33.28
C PHE A 807 13.73 21.08 -33.69
N ALA A 808 13.53 20.41 -34.83
CA ALA A 808 12.20 20.13 -35.38
C ALA A 808 11.24 19.38 -34.41
N PRO A 809 11.68 18.43 -33.55
CA PRO A 809 10.77 17.77 -32.62
C PRO A 809 10.13 18.72 -31.59
N LEU A 810 10.91 19.68 -31.05
CA LEU A 810 10.39 20.73 -30.15
C LEU A 810 9.34 21.60 -30.87
N ALA A 811 9.66 22.05 -32.09
CA ALA A 811 8.73 22.83 -32.89
C ALA A 811 7.46 22.03 -33.27
N ALA A 812 7.61 20.74 -33.60
CA ALA A 812 6.49 19.85 -33.96
C ALA A 812 5.53 19.64 -32.77
N GLN A 813 6.05 19.52 -31.56
CA GLN A 813 5.26 19.45 -30.33
C GLN A 813 4.36 20.69 -30.17
N LYS A 814 4.90 21.88 -30.46
CA LYS A 814 4.16 23.14 -30.41
C LYS A 814 3.19 23.31 -31.57
N LEU A 815 3.53 22.81 -32.75
CA LEU A 815 2.58 22.74 -33.87
C LEU A 815 1.36 21.89 -33.52
N VAL A 816 1.57 20.69 -32.97
CA VAL A 816 0.47 19.82 -32.53
C VAL A 816 -0.42 20.52 -31.49
N LEU A 817 0.18 21.20 -30.51
CA LEU A 817 -0.56 21.99 -29.51
C LEU A 817 -1.36 23.14 -30.15
N GLY A 818 -0.80 23.84 -31.14
CA GLY A 818 -1.46 24.93 -31.84
C GLY A 818 -2.62 24.44 -32.72
N LEU A 819 -2.44 23.32 -33.41
CA LEU A 819 -3.47 22.69 -34.24
C LEU A 819 -4.61 22.13 -33.40
N SER A 820 -4.32 21.50 -32.26
CA SER A 820 -5.36 20.95 -31.39
C SER A 820 -6.29 22.00 -30.78
N LYS A 821 -5.86 23.27 -30.72
CA LYS A 821 -6.69 24.41 -30.29
C LYS A 821 -7.58 24.98 -31.41
N LYS A 822 -7.35 24.61 -32.67
CA LYS A 822 -8.06 25.13 -33.86
C LYS A 822 -8.95 24.07 -34.54
N MET A 823 -8.59 22.79 -34.43
CA MET A 823 -9.26 21.66 -35.07
C MET A 823 -10.40 21.11 -34.21
N ASN A 824 -11.41 20.53 -34.87
CA ASN A 824 -12.43 19.69 -34.26
C ASN A 824 -11.92 18.25 -34.01
N LEU A 825 -11.34 18.05 -32.83
CA LEU A 825 -10.76 16.79 -32.35
C LEU A 825 -11.75 15.60 -32.25
N GLU A 826 -13.01 15.76 -32.62
CA GLU A 826 -14.01 14.69 -32.73
C GLU A 826 -13.99 13.99 -34.10
N THR A 827 -13.30 14.58 -35.09
CA THR A 827 -13.17 14.00 -36.43
C THR A 827 -11.91 13.14 -36.56
N LEU A 828 -12.05 11.96 -37.17
CA LEU A 828 -10.93 11.04 -37.38
C LEU A 828 -9.84 11.64 -38.28
N GLU A 829 -10.25 12.38 -39.31
CA GLU A 829 -9.35 12.98 -40.30
C GLU A 829 -8.37 13.97 -39.66
N GLU A 830 -8.84 14.82 -38.74
CA GLU A 830 -7.98 15.78 -38.05
C GLU A 830 -7.07 15.12 -37.01
N LEU A 831 -7.55 14.07 -36.33
CA LEU A 831 -6.73 13.25 -35.43
C LEU A 831 -5.62 12.53 -36.20
N ASP A 832 -5.92 12.00 -37.39
CA ASP A 832 -4.95 11.35 -38.27
C ASP A 832 -3.90 12.35 -38.78
N ALA A 833 -4.30 13.58 -39.10
CA ALA A 833 -3.37 14.65 -39.49
C ALA A 833 -2.41 15.02 -38.34
N ILE A 834 -2.92 15.12 -37.10
CA ILE A 834 -2.09 15.36 -35.91
C ILE A 834 -1.16 14.17 -35.64
N HIS A 835 -1.66 12.94 -35.77
CA HIS A 835 -0.87 11.73 -35.60
C HIS A 835 0.25 11.63 -36.65
N ALA A 836 0.00 12.02 -37.90
CA ALA A 836 1.00 12.03 -38.95
C ALA A 836 2.20 12.93 -38.60
N ILE A 837 1.95 14.11 -38.02
CA ILE A 837 3.03 14.99 -37.52
C ILE A 837 3.83 14.27 -36.43
N ALA A 838 3.15 13.69 -35.44
CA ALA A 838 3.81 12.97 -34.35
C ALA A 838 4.68 11.79 -34.85
N LYS A 839 4.19 11.07 -35.86
CA LYS A 839 4.89 9.95 -36.49
C LYS A 839 6.12 10.40 -37.27
N THR A 840 6.01 11.47 -38.08
CA THR A 840 7.12 12.01 -38.88
C THR A 840 8.28 12.48 -38.00
N TYR A 841 7.98 13.21 -36.93
CA TYR A 841 9.00 13.77 -36.02
C TYR A 841 9.34 12.86 -34.84
N LYS A 842 8.74 11.66 -34.77
CA LYS A 842 8.95 10.67 -33.71
C LYS A 842 8.75 11.24 -32.29
N ILE A 843 7.62 11.90 -32.07
CA ILE A 843 7.29 12.54 -30.78
C ILE A 843 6.08 11.93 -30.10
N VAL A 844 6.07 11.95 -28.76
CA VAL A 844 4.88 11.63 -27.96
C VAL A 844 3.99 12.86 -27.83
N THR A 845 2.70 12.70 -28.07
CA THR A 845 1.68 13.76 -27.93
C THR A 845 0.49 13.21 -27.16
N PRO A 846 -0.49 14.05 -26.74
CA PRO A 846 -1.69 13.53 -26.08
C PRO A 846 -2.51 12.56 -26.94
N TYR A 847 -2.31 12.57 -28.26
CA TYR A 847 -3.02 11.74 -29.24
C TYR A 847 -2.18 10.57 -29.76
N SER A 848 -0.86 10.56 -29.50
CA SER A 848 0.09 9.60 -30.06
C SER A 848 1.06 9.10 -29.00
N SER A 849 1.16 7.78 -28.88
CA SER A 849 2.00 7.10 -27.91
C SER A 849 3.16 6.38 -28.61
N MET A 850 4.25 6.16 -27.89
CA MET A 850 5.31 5.27 -28.33
C MET A 850 5.09 3.88 -27.75
N ILE A 851 5.14 2.87 -28.60
CA ILE A 851 5.08 1.46 -28.21
C ILE A 851 6.31 0.73 -28.73
N VAL A 852 6.93 -0.07 -27.87
CA VAL A 852 7.96 -1.07 -28.24
C VAL A 852 7.27 -2.43 -28.26
N LEU A 853 7.64 -3.31 -29.19
CA LEU A 853 7.08 -4.66 -29.34
C LEU A 853 8.18 -5.67 -29.60
#